data_AF-A0A8H3WC24-F1
#
_entry.id   AF-A0A8H3WC24-F1
#
_cell.length_a   1.000
_cell.length_b   1.000
_cell.length_c   1.000
_cell.angle_alpha   90.00
_cell.angle_beta   90.00
_cell.angle_gamma   90.00
#
_symmetry.space_group_name_H-M   'P 1'
#
loop_
_entity.id
_entity.type
_entity.pdbx_description
1 polymer ?
#
loop_
_entity_poly.entity_id
_entity_poly.type
_entity_poly.pdbx_seq_one_letter_code
_entity_poly.pdbx_strand_id
1 'polypeptide(L)'
;MIDATSFLIFNVSVRSETYALSGLLLVAALLASLLAHWETRPTKRLSLPVAGRKTDKDFREALAEGRHLYPGKAFVLPSEPPIVVLPHKLINELKSAPESQLSANKEVCRRGLGQYTDLGTPMPEMFHAIKVDLTRHVRDLVPILQREVEGAFKQHLELQGDGEWTEVTAFSFVKKIVTISNAVAFVGCDLARNPEWQKIAFNYSADLRKAFDALNRWHPWLRPFVHPFIFHHIGFSARRRRVAELLRATIHESDTKDTGAYTLTSFIRKRLDDRRRNDTKLLARMQLRAALAGADTVAQALTNAIFDVASEPNYSETLRNEVSSMISDVPGGTWDMGMLRSMSKLDSLLRESARVYAPFLVAMGRITTSPLELDDGSIVPRDTTVYFDMYHAHRSRDVQNDAGISTFDAFRFSQRREEQGLPNKYLAATTGPDNLPFGHGAHSCPGRFFAIAEMKVILAHLLLNYDVKLINRNMGFVVEPFRHDVGKKTKFGAKVTGLDINNISDDDLLELRRAVLDHKLIIIKGQENLQPIKQWDLVTRLDPNAGPQNPELFMKDFHPDGGGILKARGVTGVPSAENVHVIGKGFLGEDHYGLKNLNITKSFSYENHHPTLPKEELENGHTRFQGWHFDAPLYSRDPPIFTAFRVIKLPKGPDVNIAWDNGSGLSMRSAPGLTPFFCCSQLYEELLTEEEREAVDNSWVEYAALPYEWNRNCKMFPTGLGIVSQGKELSDNELDSIGVDNSKIKRYPMVWVNPETGRKSFQVQANAAKKLYLRRRADEEPKVITELSEVRRFLIDIQSRILKPEYILVPPEEEGDLLLWDNWSTMHTRVDYPADYGPKACHQAGKNASVSPKGPTSIPRSATRQFADAARIGGVLGKASSSQHGLLAAVH
;
A
#
# COMPACT_ATOMS: atom_id res chain seq x y z
N MET A 1 74.91 49.61 16.82
CA MET A 1 73.82 49.72 15.81
C MET A 1 73.24 48.35 15.49
N ILE A 2 72.87 47.58 16.52
CA ILE A 2 72.20 46.28 16.41
C ILE A 2 71.17 46.32 17.54
N ASP A 3 69.97 46.87 17.32
CA ASP A 3 68.76 46.54 18.11
C ASP A 3 67.51 47.36 17.70
N ALA A 4 67.10 47.32 16.44
CA ALA A 4 65.80 47.89 16.06
C ALA A 4 65.08 47.07 14.98
N THR A 5 65.83 46.52 14.03
CA THR A 5 65.26 45.81 12.88
C THR A 5 64.77 44.40 13.21
N SER A 6 65.46 43.67 14.09
CA SER A 6 65.06 42.31 14.49
C SER A 6 63.81 42.28 15.39
N PHE A 7 63.62 43.31 16.22
CA PHE A 7 62.46 43.43 17.10
C PHE A 7 61.17 43.82 16.34
N LEU A 8 61.31 44.54 15.22
CA LEU A 8 60.20 44.90 14.34
C LEU A 8 59.74 43.72 13.46
N ILE A 9 60.65 42.90 12.93
CA ILE A 9 60.31 41.75 12.10
C ILE A 9 59.65 40.64 12.93
N PHE A 10 60.13 40.39 14.16
CA PHE A 10 59.50 39.43 15.08
C PHE A 10 58.10 39.89 15.52
N ASN A 11 57.91 41.18 15.81
CA ASN A 11 56.58 41.73 16.15
C ASN A 11 55.61 41.72 14.96
N VAL A 12 56.06 41.89 13.72
CA VAL A 12 55.19 41.83 12.54
C VAL A 12 54.77 40.39 12.21
N SER A 13 55.67 39.41 12.37
CA SER A 13 55.37 37.99 12.16
C SER A 13 54.38 37.46 13.22
N VAL A 14 54.62 37.75 14.50
CA VAL A 14 53.72 37.38 15.61
C VAL A 14 52.38 38.10 15.51
N ARG A 15 52.36 39.35 15.03
CA ARG A 15 51.10 40.06 14.72
C ARG A 15 50.35 39.39 13.55
N SER A 16 51.01 38.97 12.48
CA SER A 16 50.33 38.30 11.36
C SER A 16 49.72 36.94 11.74
N GLU A 17 50.40 36.15 12.58
CA GLU A 17 49.88 34.88 13.08
C GLU A 17 48.71 35.09 14.05
N THR A 18 48.78 36.10 14.91
CA THR A 18 47.67 36.45 15.81
C THR A 18 46.47 37.03 15.06
N TYR A 19 46.65 37.79 13.97
CA TYR A 19 45.56 38.23 13.09
C TYR A 19 44.94 37.05 12.29
N ALA A 20 45.74 36.08 11.86
CA ALA A 20 45.25 34.87 11.20
C ALA A 20 44.45 33.97 12.16
N LEU A 21 44.96 33.78 13.39
CA LEU A 21 44.29 32.99 14.43
C LEU A 21 42.99 33.66 14.92
N SER A 22 43.00 34.98 15.11
CA SER A 22 41.80 35.74 15.47
C SER A 22 40.78 35.77 14.33
N GLY A 23 41.21 35.83 13.06
CA GLY A 23 40.35 35.65 11.89
C GLY A 23 39.68 34.27 11.85
N LEU A 24 40.44 33.20 12.10
CA LEU A 24 39.91 31.83 12.19
C LEU A 24 38.91 31.65 13.35
N LEU A 25 39.20 32.22 14.51
CA LEU A 25 38.30 32.20 15.66
C LEU A 25 37.01 33.00 15.40
N LEU A 26 37.09 34.11 14.68
CA LEU A 26 35.92 34.91 14.30
C LEU A 26 35.02 34.15 13.30
N VAL A 27 35.62 33.45 12.34
CA VAL A 27 34.91 32.58 11.40
C VAL A 27 34.28 31.39 12.13
N ALA A 28 35.00 30.76 13.07
CA ALA A 28 34.47 29.66 13.88
C ALA A 28 33.31 30.13 14.79
N ALA A 29 33.41 31.31 15.39
CA ALA A 29 32.34 31.92 16.20
C ALA A 29 31.12 32.31 15.36
N LEU A 30 31.32 32.84 14.14
CA LEU A 30 30.24 33.10 13.18
C LEU A 30 29.56 31.79 12.75
N LEU A 31 30.33 30.74 12.47
CA LEU A 31 29.79 29.42 12.12
C LEU A 31 29.01 28.80 13.28
N ALA A 32 29.53 28.89 14.51
CA ALA A 32 28.85 28.42 15.72
C ALA A 32 27.57 29.21 16.01
N SER A 33 27.61 30.54 15.86
CA SER A 33 26.42 31.40 16.03
C SER A 33 25.38 31.14 14.94
N LEU A 34 25.80 30.85 13.71
CA LEU A 34 24.91 30.46 12.61
C LEU A 34 24.30 29.07 12.84
N LEU A 35 25.06 28.12 13.40
CA LEU A 35 24.59 26.79 13.79
C LEU A 35 23.60 26.84 14.97
N ALA A 36 23.87 27.66 15.99
CA ALA A 36 22.96 27.86 17.12
C ALA A 36 21.68 28.61 16.71
N HIS A 37 21.78 29.62 15.84
CA HIS A 37 20.62 30.28 15.23
C HIS A 37 19.84 29.33 14.29
N TRP A 38 20.45 28.22 13.86
CA TRP A 38 19.87 27.24 12.95
C TRP A 38 19.11 26.13 13.68
N GLU A 39 19.64 25.58 14.78
CA GLU A 39 18.89 24.64 15.66
C GLU A 39 17.63 25.29 16.25
N THR A 40 17.62 26.62 16.35
CA THR A 40 16.52 27.41 16.91
C THR A 40 15.56 27.97 15.86
N ARG A 41 15.75 27.71 14.55
CA ARG A 41 14.77 28.16 13.54
C ARG A 41 13.46 27.39 13.71
N PRO A 42 12.36 28.07 14.09
CA PRO A 42 11.09 27.39 14.23
C PRO A 42 10.64 26.88 12.86
N THR A 43 10.41 25.57 12.74
CA THR A 43 9.60 25.05 11.63
C THR A 43 8.30 25.84 11.63
N LYS A 44 7.99 26.50 10.51
CA LYS A 44 6.81 27.34 10.34
C LYS A 44 5.58 26.57 10.85
N ARG A 45 5.10 26.92 12.05
CA ARG A 45 3.94 26.25 12.65
C ARG A 45 2.72 26.68 11.86
N LEU A 46 2.19 25.76 11.07
CA LEU A 46 0.89 25.90 10.45
C LEU A 46 -0.16 25.67 11.55
N SER A 47 -1.16 26.54 11.65
CA SER A 47 -2.29 26.40 12.58
C SER A 47 -3.34 25.38 12.11
N LEU A 48 -2.99 24.56 11.11
CA LEU A 48 -3.84 23.54 10.52
C LEU A 48 -3.58 22.18 11.18
N PRO A 49 -4.60 21.32 11.24
CA PRO A 49 -4.45 19.98 11.79
C PRO A 49 -3.47 19.15 10.95
N VAL A 50 -2.72 18.26 11.59
CA VAL A 50 -1.79 17.33 10.93
C VAL A 50 -2.44 15.95 10.82
N ALA A 51 -2.25 15.28 9.69
CA ALA A 51 -2.64 13.88 9.48
C ALA A 51 -1.40 13.03 9.10
N GLY A 52 -1.23 11.87 9.71
CA GLY A 52 -0.02 11.05 9.59
C GLY A 52 1.15 11.50 10.47
N ARG A 53 2.33 10.93 10.22
CA ARG A 53 3.57 11.11 11.00
C ARG A 53 4.74 11.46 10.09
N LYS A 54 5.73 12.19 10.62
CA LYS A 54 6.95 12.55 9.87
C LYS A 54 7.74 11.35 9.37
N THR A 55 7.60 10.20 10.02
CA THR A 55 8.28 8.94 9.69
C THR A 55 7.59 8.16 8.58
N ASP A 56 6.40 8.59 8.13
CA ASP A 56 5.63 7.87 7.12
C ASP A 56 6.37 7.90 5.77
N LYS A 57 6.59 6.72 5.20
CA LYS A 57 7.19 6.55 3.87
C LYS A 57 6.15 6.61 2.74
N ASP A 58 4.88 6.44 3.08
CA ASP A 58 3.71 6.51 2.20
C ASP A 58 2.61 7.31 2.89
N PHE A 59 2.05 8.31 2.19
CA PHE A 59 1.02 9.19 2.73
C PHE A 59 -0.42 8.75 2.38
N ARG A 60 -0.65 7.59 1.78
CA ARG A 60 -2.02 7.10 1.49
C ARG A 60 -2.88 7.01 2.76
N GLU A 61 -2.34 6.47 3.85
CA GLU A 61 -3.05 6.40 5.12
C GLU A 61 -3.25 7.78 5.75
N ALA A 62 -2.24 8.66 5.65
CA ALA A 62 -2.34 10.03 6.14
C ALA A 62 -3.41 10.85 5.38
N LEU A 63 -3.55 10.64 4.07
CA LEU A 63 -4.61 11.24 3.27
C LEU A 63 -6.00 10.71 3.68
N ALA A 64 -6.11 9.40 3.92
CA ALA A 64 -7.35 8.79 4.41
C ALA A 64 -7.71 9.31 5.81
N GLU A 65 -6.73 9.41 6.72
CA GLU A 65 -6.90 10.01 8.04
C GLU A 65 -7.36 11.47 7.92
N GLY A 66 -6.66 12.29 7.14
CA GLY A 66 -6.99 13.70 6.97
C GLY A 66 -8.41 13.92 6.46
N ARG A 67 -8.84 13.13 5.48
CA ARG A 67 -10.22 13.15 4.95
C ARG A 67 -11.25 12.75 6.00
N HIS A 68 -10.97 11.70 6.78
CA HIS A 68 -11.89 11.18 7.78
C HIS A 68 -12.06 12.14 8.98
N LEU A 69 -10.96 12.73 9.46
CA LEU A 69 -10.97 13.59 10.64
C LEU A 69 -11.36 15.03 10.37
N TYR A 70 -11.01 15.52 9.18
CA TYR A 70 -11.17 16.91 8.79
C TYR A 70 -11.97 16.99 7.49
N PRO A 71 -13.19 16.41 7.45
CA PRO A 71 -13.99 16.34 6.22
C PRO A 71 -14.28 17.76 5.71
N GLY A 72 -13.94 18.00 4.44
CA GLY A 72 -14.12 19.30 3.80
C GLY A 72 -13.22 20.43 4.32
N LYS A 73 -12.23 20.13 5.19
CA LYS A 73 -11.28 21.09 5.76
C LYS A 73 -9.85 20.81 5.29
N ALA A 74 -8.99 21.83 5.35
CA ALA A 74 -7.57 21.68 5.03
C ALA A 74 -6.81 20.99 6.17
N PHE A 75 -5.81 20.19 5.83
CA PHE A 75 -4.93 19.54 6.79
C PHE A 75 -3.49 19.46 6.26
N VAL A 76 -2.54 19.14 7.12
CA VAL A 76 -1.10 19.11 6.82
C VAL A 76 -0.62 17.66 6.75
N LEU A 77 0.05 17.32 5.66
CA LEU A 77 0.92 16.15 5.60
C LEU A 77 2.29 16.52 6.18
N PRO A 78 2.84 15.74 7.12
CA PRO A 78 4.08 16.05 7.84
C PRO A 78 5.33 15.73 7.01
N SER A 79 5.38 16.19 5.76
CA SER A 79 6.57 16.16 4.90
C SER A 79 7.52 17.31 5.20
N GLU A 80 8.73 17.28 4.61
CA GLU A 80 9.68 18.39 4.67
C GLU A 80 9.99 18.92 3.25
N PRO A 81 9.58 20.17 2.91
CA PRO A 81 8.69 21.06 3.69
C PRO A 81 7.26 20.49 3.84
N PRO A 82 6.47 20.95 4.82
CA PRO A 82 5.11 20.48 5.03
C PRO A 82 4.21 20.81 3.83
N ILE A 83 3.30 19.88 3.51
CA ILE A 83 2.33 20.03 2.43
C ILE A 83 0.94 20.22 3.06
N VAL A 84 0.24 21.28 2.67
CA VAL A 84 -1.18 21.48 3.01
C VAL A 84 -2.04 20.85 1.93
N VAL A 85 -2.92 19.94 2.33
CA VAL A 85 -3.95 19.37 1.46
C VAL A 85 -5.20 20.23 1.58
N LEU A 86 -5.64 20.80 0.45
CA LEU A 86 -6.82 21.65 0.37
C LEU A 86 -8.10 20.81 0.16
N PRO A 87 -9.26 21.29 0.64
CA PRO A 87 -10.54 20.65 0.38
C PRO A 87 -10.83 20.50 -1.12
N HIS A 88 -11.30 19.32 -1.52
CA HIS A 88 -11.60 19.00 -2.93
C HIS A 88 -12.56 20.01 -3.59
N LYS A 89 -13.55 20.52 -2.85
CA LYS A 89 -14.53 21.51 -3.34
C LYS A 89 -13.89 22.80 -3.88
N LEU A 90 -12.69 23.16 -3.39
CA LEU A 90 -11.98 24.37 -3.81
C LEU A 90 -11.24 24.22 -5.15
N ILE A 91 -11.19 23.03 -5.75
CA ILE A 91 -10.49 22.81 -7.03
C ILE A 91 -11.02 23.79 -8.09
N ASN A 92 -12.35 23.90 -8.24
CA ASN A 92 -12.92 24.72 -9.30
C ASN A 92 -12.70 26.23 -9.10
N GLU A 93 -12.61 26.66 -7.83
CA GLU A 93 -12.30 28.04 -7.46
C GLU A 93 -10.82 28.36 -7.71
N LEU A 94 -9.91 27.48 -7.25
CA LEU A 94 -8.47 27.77 -7.21
C LEU A 94 -7.71 27.32 -8.46
N LYS A 95 -8.33 26.55 -9.37
CA LYS A 95 -7.66 26.02 -10.59
C LYS A 95 -7.06 27.09 -11.50
N SER A 96 -7.58 28.32 -11.43
CA SER A 96 -7.15 29.47 -12.22
C SER A 96 -6.83 30.67 -11.33
N ALA A 97 -6.52 30.44 -10.05
CA ALA A 97 -6.08 31.50 -9.15
C ALA A 97 -4.87 32.26 -9.72
N PRO A 98 -4.80 33.59 -9.56
CA PRO A 98 -3.71 34.39 -10.11
C PRO A 98 -2.38 34.09 -9.39
N GLU A 99 -1.26 34.33 -10.07
CA GLU A 99 0.09 34.16 -9.52
C GLU A 99 0.36 35.03 -8.27
N SER A 100 -0.42 36.09 -8.06
CA SER A 100 -0.43 36.93 -6.86
C SER A 100 -1.02 36.25 -5.62
N GLN A 101 -1.78 35.17 -5.79
CA GLN A 101 -2.38 34.37 -4.72
C GLN A 101 -1.75 32.96 -4.62
N LEU A 102 -1.59 32.26 -5.75
CA LEU A 102 -1.05 30.90 -5.84
C LEU A 102 -0.10 30.77 -7.04
N SER A 103 1.08 30.20 -6.83
CA SER A 103 2.09 30.06 -7.90
C SER A 103 2.55 28.61 -8.08
N ALA A 104 2.34 28.07 -9.28
CA ALA A 104 2.85 26.75 -9.68
C ALA A 104 4.36 26.79 -9.95
N ASN A 105 4.84 27.84 -10.63
CA ASN A 105 6.25 27.96 -10.98
C ASN A 105 7.15 28.04 -9.73
N LYS A 106 6.72 28.78 -8.70
CA LYS A 106 7.45 28.85 -7.43
C LYS A 106 7.48 27.51 -6.70
N GLU A 107 6.39 26.74 -6.76
CA GLU A 107 6.35 25.39 -6.20
C GLU A 107 7.40 24.49 -6.84
N VAL A 108 7.40 24.41 -8.17
CA VAL A 108 8.32 23.57 -8.93
C VAL A 108 9.75 24.04 -8.72
N CYS A 109 9.96 25.36 -8.63
CA CYS A 109 11.26 25.96 -8.36
C CYS A 109 11.76 25.58 -6.95
N ARG A 110 10.92 25.64 -5.92
CA ARG A 110 11.29 25.27 -4.54
C ARG A 110 11.63 23.79 -4.45
N ARG A 111 10.78 22.92 -5.00
CA ARG A 111 10.95 21.46 -4.95
C ARG A 111 12.09 20.94 -5.80
N GLY A 112 12.31 21.55 -6.96
CA GLY A 112 13.37 21.21 -7.90
C GLY A 112 14.67 21.98 -7.70
N LEU A 113 14.81 22.83 -6.67
CA LEU A 113 15.97 23.71 -6.48
C LEU A 113 16.31 24.52 -7.76
N GLY A 114 15.28 25.12 -8.34
CA GLY A 114 15.27 25.74 -9.66
C GLY A 114 16.29 26.85 -9.86
N GLN A 115 16.71 27.52 -8.78
CA GLN A 115 17.78 28.51 -8.82
C GLN A 115 19.14 27.91 -9.25
N TYR A 116 19.31 26.60 -9.15
CA TYR A 116 20.50 25.88 -9.62
C TYR A 116 20.18 24.99 -10.82
N THR A 117 19.05 24.28 -10.79
CA THR A 117 18.72 23.26 -11.79
C THR A 117 17.86 23.78 -12.94
N ASP A 118 17.41 25.04 -12.90
CA ASP A 118 16.49 25.66 -13.84
C ASP A 118 15.05 25.13 -13.81
N LEU A 119 14.72 24.17 -12.94
CA LEU A 119 13.34 23.70 -12.79
C LEU A 119 12.44 24.80 -12.21
N GLY A 120 11.22 24.93 -12.73
CA GLY A 120 10.28 25.97 -12.29
C GLY A 120 10.67 27.39 -12.69
N THR A 121 11.82 27.61 -13.35
CA THR A 121 12.16 28.92 -13.92
C THR A 121 11.15 29.31 -15.02
N PRO A 122 10.83 30.60 -15.21
CA PRO A 122 9.91 31.00 -16.27
C PRO A 122 10.45 30.67 -17.67
N MET A 123 9.66 29.96 -18.48
CA MET A 123 9.95 29.66 -19.89
C MET A 123 8.66 29.80 -20.74
N PRO A 124 8.05 30.99 -20.78
CA PRO A 124 6.71 31.18 -21.38
C PRO A 124 6.66 30.79 -22.85
N GLU A 125 7.73 31.02 -23.61
CA GLU A 125 7.81 30.69 -25.03
C GLU A 125 7.74 29.18 -25.27
N MET A 126 8.42 28.39 -24.42
CA MET A 126 8.37 26.92 -24.46
C MET A 126 6.97 26.41 -24.11
N PHE A 127 6.37 26.89 -23.03
CA PHE A 127 5.03 26.46 -22.64
C PHE A 127 3.97 26.82 -23.68
N HIS A 128 4.09 28.01 -24.29
CA HIS A 128 3.21 28.42 -25.38
C HIS A 128 3.42 27.57 -26.63
N ALA A 129 4.67 27.27 -27.00
CA ALA A 129 5.00 26.40 -28.11
C ALA A 129 4.38 25.00 -27.95
N ILE A 130 4.44 24.41 -26.75
CA ILE A 130 3.81 23.12 -26.46
C ILE A 130 2.27 23.22 -26.56
N LYS A 131 1.68 24.21 -25.88
CA LYS A 131 0.23 24.35 -25.76
C LYS A 131 -0.47 24.69 -27.07
N VAL A 132 0.18 25.45 -27.95
CA VAL A 132 -0.42 25.96 -29.18
C VAL A 132 0.15 25.26 -30.40
N ASP A 133 1.46 25.37 -30.63
CA ASP A 133 2.06 24.94 -31.89
C ASP A 133 2.17 23.42 -31.96
N LEU A 134 2.78 22.78 -30.97
CA LEU A 134 2.89 21.32 -30.92
C LEU A 134 1.52 20.65 -30.93
N THR A 135 0.57 21.16 -30.13
CA THR A 135 -0.80 20.62 -30.06
C THR A 135 -1.51 20.67 -31.42
N ARG A 136 -1.33 21.73 -32.22
CA ARG A 136 -1.92 21.84 -33.57
C ARG A 136 -1.29 20.87 -34.57
N HIS A 137 -0.02 20.53 -34.39
CA HIS A 137 0.74 19.67 -35.31
C HIS A 137 0.86 18.21 -34.82
N VAL A 138 0.16 17.80 -33.75
CA VAL A 138 0.10 16.40 -33.32
C VAL A 138 -0.36 15.51 -34.47
N ARG A 139 -1.31 15.99 -35.29
CA ARG A 139 -1.81 15.22 -36.44
C ARG A 139 -0.74 14.89 -37.47
N ASP A 140 0.22 15.78 -37.66
CA ASP A 140 1.31 15.63 -38.63
C ASP A 140 2.41 14.71 -38.08
N LEU A 141 2.48 14.56 -36.75
CA LEU A 141 3.41 13.69 -36.07
C LEU A 141 2.97 12.22 -36.06
N VAL A 142 1.67 11.90 -36.14
CA VAL A 142 1.18 10.51 -36.03
C VAL A 142 1.86 9.55 -37.02
N PRO A 143 1.94 9.85 -38.33
CA PRO A 143 2.63 8.97 -39.29
C PRO A 143 4.13 8.82 -39.01
N ILE A 144 4.76 9.88 -38.49
CA ILE A 144 6.19 9.88 -38.17
C ILE A 144 6.43 9.03 -36.93
N LEU A 145 5.63 9.23 -35.88
CA LEU A 145 5.68 8.44 -34.65
C LEU A 145 5.46 6.96 -34.92
N GLN A 146 4.52 6.59 -35.79
CA GLN A 146 4.31 5.19 -36.17
C GLN A 146 5.62 4.53 -36.64
N ARG A 147 6.33 5.16 -37.58
CA ARG A 147 7.59 4.64 -38.13
C ARG A 147 8.73 4.63 -37.10
N GLU A 148 8.86 5.69 -36.31
CA GLU A 148 9.95 5.79 -35.33
C GLU A 148 9.72 4.88 -34.12
N VAL A 149 8.46 4.64 -33.73
CA VAL A 149 8.10 3.64 -32.70
C VAL A 149 8.45 2.24 -33.18
N GLU A 150 8.09 1.87 -34.42
CA GLU A 150 8.50 0.59 -35.01
C GLU A 150 10.02 0.42 -34.99
N GLY A 151 10.77 1.45 -35.41
CA GLY A 151 12.23 1.44 -35.35
C GLY A 151 12.78 1.30 -33.92
N ALA A 152 12.18 1.98 -32.95
CA ALA A 152 12.57 1.92 -31.55
C ALA A 152 12.32 0.54 -30.92
N PHE A 153 11.20 -0.12 -31.27
CA PHE A 153 10.93 -1.50 -30.87
C PHE A 153 11.99 -2.44 -31.44
N LYS A 154 12.26 -2.38 -32.76
CA LYS A 154 13.32 -3.19 -33.40
C LYS A 154 14.70 -2.95 -32.80
N GLN A 155 15.02 -1.72 -32.39
CA GLN A 155 16.30 -1.37 -31.78
C GLN A 155 16.46 -1.91 -30.35
N HIS A 156 15.36 -2.03 -29.60
CA HIS A 156 15.41 -2.28 -28.15
C HIS A 156 14.75 -3.58 -27.69
N LEU A 157 14.13 -4.31 -28.60
CA LEU A 157 13.54 -5.62 -28.38
C LEU A 157 14.22 -6.62 -29.33
N GLU A 158 15.16 -7.39 -28.80
CA GLU A 158 15.90 -8.42 -29.54
C GLU A 158 15.13 -9.75 -29.48
N LEU A 159 14.26 -10.00 -30.46
CA LEU A 159 13.60 -11.31 -30.61
C LEU A 159 14.46 -12.24 -31.45
N GLN A 160 14.59 -13.51 -31.03
CA GLN A 160 15.36 -14.53 -31.76
C GLN A 160 14.60 -15.18 -32.93
N GLY A 161 13.31 -14.89 -33.07
CA GLY A 161 12.45 -15.38 -34.15
C GLY A 161 10.97 -15.10 -33.87
N ASP A 162 10.11 -15.39 -34.84
CA ASP A 162 8.66 -15.33 -34.65
C ASP A 162 8.20 -16.41 -33.65
N GLY A 163 7.40 -16.02 -32.67
CA GLY A 163 6.90 -16.92 -31.61
C GLY A 163 7.82 -17.07 -30.39
N GLU A 164 8.99 -16.44 -30.39
CA GLU A 164 9.91 -16.44 -29.24
C GLU A 164 9.57 -15.35 -28.21
N TRP A 165 9.79 -15.65 -26.93
CA TRP A 165 9.60 -14.71 -25.83
C TRP A 165 10.92 -14.07 -25.40
N THR A 166 10.88 -12.80 -25.02
CA THR A 166 12.05 -12.10 -24.46
C THR A 166 11.65 -11.36 -23.19
N GLU A 167 12.44 -11.55 -22.13
CA GLU A 167 12.26 -10.86 -20.86
C GLU A 167 12.80 -9.42 -20.96
N VAL A 168 11.99 -8.46 -20.51
CA VAL A 168 12.37 -7.05 -20.44
C VAL A 168 11.94 -6.41 -19.12
N THR A 169 12.75 -5.48 -18.62
CA THR A 169 12.30 -4.55 -17.57
C THR A 169 11.36 -3.51 -18.18
N ALA A 170 10.04 -3.68 -18.00
CA ALA A 170 9.00 -2.91 -18.68
C ALA A 170 9.23 -1.38 -18.63
N PHE A 171 9.42 -0.78 -17.44
CA PHE A 171 9.65 0.66 -17.33
C PHE A 171 10.89 1.13 -18.11
N SER A 172 12.01 0.40 -18.03
CA SER A 172 13.22 0.77 -18.76
C SER A 172 13.04 0.64 -20.27
N PHE A 173 12.34 -0.40 -20.73
CA PHE A 173 12.07 -0.64 -22.14
C PHE A 173 11.15 0.45 -22.71
N VAL A 174 10.00 0.65 -22.09
CA VAL A 174 9.01 1.68 -22.48
C VAL A 174 9.65 3.07 -22.46
N LYS A 175 10.45 3.40 -21.43
CA LYS A 175 11.12 4.69 -21.34
C LYS A 175 12.11 4.94 -22.50
N LYS A 176 12.79 3.91 -23.02
CA LYS A 176 13.65 4.06 -24.21
C LYS A 176 12.82 4.46 -25.43
N ILE A 177 11.70 3.76 -25.67
CA ILE A 177 10.78 4.06 -26.79
C ILE A 177 10.22 5.49 -26.65
N VAL A 178 9.69 5.83 -25.48
CA VAL A 178 9.15 7.17 -25.18
C VAL A 178 10.23 8.26 -25.31
N THR A 179 11.48 7.98 -24.97
CA THR A 179 12.58 8.95 -25.14
C THR A 179 12.81 9.26 -26.62
N ILE A 180 12.73 8.25 -27.50
CA ILE A 180 12.85 8.42 -28.95
C ILE A 180 11.63 9.16 -29.50
N SER A 181 10.42 8.72 -29.17
CA SER A 181 9.16 9.33 -29.61
C SER A 181 9.04 10.82 -29.22
N ASN A 182 9.41 11.19 -27.99
CA ASN A 182 9.51 12.58 -27.58
C ASN A 182 10.54 13.35 -28.41
N ALA A 183 11.72 12.77 -28.64
CA ALA A 183 12.78 13.41 -29.40
C ALA A 183 12.37 13.71 -30.85
N VAL A 184 11.58 12.84 -31.48
CA VAL A 184 11.02 13.07 -32.83
C VAL A 184 10.20 14.35 -32.85
N ALA A 185 9.29 14.53 -31.89
CA ALA A 185 8.47 15.72 -31.79
C ALA A 185 9.27 16.97 -31.37
N PHE A 186 10.34 16.79 -30.61
CA PHE A 186 11.05 17.90 -29.96
C PHE A 186 12.19 18.47 -30.79
N VAL A 187 12.97 17.58 -31.42
CA VAL A 187 14.21 17.89 -32.12
C VAL A 187 14.32 17.26 -33.51
N GLY A 188 13.35 16.44 -33.92
CA GLY A 188 13.30 15.81 -35.24
C GLY A 188 13.97 14.42 -35.28
N CYS A 189 13.72 13.66 -36.36
CA CYS A 189 14.15 12.26 -36.50
C CYS A 189 15.67 12.07 -36.40
N ASP A 190 16.46 12.97 -37.02
CA ASP A 190 17.92 12.80 -37.07
C ASP A 190 18.54 12.84 -35.68
N LEU A 191 18.16 13.83 -34.87
CA LEU A 191 18.64 13.93 -33.49
C LEU A 191 17.95 12.93 -32.55
N ALA A 192 16.71 12.50 -32.86
CA ALA A 192 16.03 11.45 -32.12
C ALA A 192 16.74 10.08 -32.20
N ARG A 193 17.37 9.78 -33.34
CA ARG A 193 18.17 8.56 -33.57
C ARG A 193 19.60 8.67 -33.05
N ASN A 194 20.04 9.85 -32.62
CA ASN A 194 21.39 10.05 -32.12
C ASN A 194 21.58 9.36 -30.74
N PRO A 195 22.53 8.40 -30.59
CA PRO A 195 22.70 7.66 -29.34
C PRO A 195 23.10 8.53 -28.15
N GLU A 196 23.85 9.63 -28.37
CA GLU A 196 24.23 10.53 -27.29
C GLU A 196 23.04 11.34 -26.77
N TRP A 197 22.19 11.84 -27.68
CA TRP A 197 20.95 12.49 -27.30
C TRP A 197 20.06 11.54 -26.47
N GLN A 198 19.80 10.34 -27.00
CA GLN A 198 18.98 9.33 -26.32
C GLN A 198 19.53 9.04 -24.92
N LYS A 199 20.84 8.82 -24.79
CA LYS A 199 21.49 8.54 -23.51
C LYS A 199 21.34 9.71 -22.53
N ILE A 200 21.53 10.95 -22.98
CA ILE A 200 21.41 12.13 -22.11
C ILE A 200 19.95 12.33 -21.68
N ALA A 201 19.01 12.30 -22.63
CA ALA A 201 17.59 12.51 -22.37
C ALA A 201 17.02 11.44 -21.42
N PHE A 202 17.33 10.15 -21.68
CA PHE A 202 16.90 9.03 -20.83
C PHE A 202 17.39 9.17 -19.38
N ASN A 203 18.65 9.59 -19.19
CA ASN A 203 19.26 9.67 -17.85
C ASN A 203 19.05 11.02 -17.14
N TYR A 204 18.43 12.00 -17.79
CA TYR A 204 18.39 13.37 -17.28
C TYR A 204 17.65 13.50 -15.93
N SER A 205 16.62 12.69 -15.69
CA SER A 205 15.93 12.65 -14.39
C SER A 205 16.80 12.08 -13.27
N ALA A 206 17.54 11.01 -13.55
CA ALA A 206 18.51 10.45 -12.62
C ALA A 206 19.65 11.44 -12.32
N ASP A 207 20.08 12.20 -13.33
CA ASP A 207 21.08 13.26 -13.17
C ASP A 207 20.59 14.41 -12.28
N LEU A 208 19.34 14.83 -12.47
CA LEU A 208 18.70 15.82 -11.60
C LEU A 208 18.56 15.29 -10.18
N ARG A 209 18.22 14.02 -10.00
CA ARG A 209 18.15 13.41 -8.67
C ARG A 209 19.51 13.43 -7.97
N LYS A 210 20.58 13.04 -8.67
CA LYS A 210 21.97 13.16 -8.17
C LYS A 210 22.31 14.60 -7.79
N ALA A 211 21.91 15.57 -8.60
CA ALA A 211 22.11 16.99 -8.30
C ALA A 211 21.34 17.42 -7.03
N PHE A 212 20.09 17.00 -6.85
CA PHE A 212 19.31 17.30 -5.64
C PHE A 212 19.92 16.68 -4.40
N ASP A 213 20.24 15.39 -4.45
CA ASP A 213 20.79 14.66 -3.30
C ASP A 213 22.15 15.25 -2.90
N ALA A 214 22.99 15.64 -3.87
CA ALA A 214 24.23 16.33 -3.60
C ALA A 214 24.00 17.72 -3.00
N LEU A 215 23.11 18.54 -3.55
CA LEU A 215 22.84 19.90 -3.03
C LEU A 215 22.16 19.90 -1.66
N ASN A 216 21.30 18.92 -1.38
CA ASN A 216 20.58 18.84 -0.12
C ASN A 216 21.48 18.41 1.06
N ARG A 217 22.65 17.82 0.80
CA ARG A 217 23.70 17.60 1.82
C ARG A 217 24.32 18.91 2.31
N TRP A 218 24.21 19.98 1.52
CA TRP A 218 24.73 21.29 1.87
C TRP A 218 23.61 22.20 2.36
N HIS A 219 23.94 23.00 3.38
CA HIS A 219 23.05 24.03 3.88
C HIS A 219 22.68 25.03 2.76
N PRO A 220 21.43 25.51 2.66
CA PRO A 220 20.98 26.40 1.59
C PRO A 220 21.88 27.61 1.29
N TRP A 221 22.56 28.17 2.31
CA TRP A 221 23.47 29.29 2.15
C TRP A 221 24.80 28.93 1.46
N LEU A 222 25.26 27.68 1.59
CA LEU A 222 26.49 27.21 0.95
C LEU A 222 26.26 26.79 -0.51
N ARG A 223 25.02 26.42 -0.86
CA ARG A 223 24.64 25.93 -2.21
C ARG A 223 25.10 26.85 -3.35
N PRO A 224 24.98 28.19 -3.29
CA PRO A 224 25.48 29.08 -4.35
C PRO A 224 26.98 28.89 -4.66
N PHE A 225 27.80 28.63 -3.63
CA PHE A 225 29.25 28.48 -3.79
C PHE A 225 29.66 27.09 -4.22
N VAL A 226 28.97 26.05 -3.73
CA VAL A 226 29.34 24.64 -3.99
C VAL A 226 28.70 24.07 -5.26
N HIS A 227 27.53 24.57 -5.70
CA HIS A 227 26.82 24.01 -6.85
C HIS A 227 27.63 23.95 -8.15
N PRO A 228 28.49 24.94 -8.51
CA PRO A 228 29.24 24.87 -9.77
C PRO A 228 30.23 23.70 -9.76
N PHE A 229 30.90 23.47 -8.62
CA PHE A 229 31.84 22.37 -8.42
C PHE A 229 31.11 21.02 -8.41
N ILE A 230 29.98 20.93 -7.70
CA ILE A 230 29.14 19.72 -7.69
C ILE A 230 28.70 19.38 -9.11
N PHE A 231 28.15 20.35 -9.84
CA PHE A 231 27.63 20.12 -11.20
C PHE A 231 28.72 19.78 -12.20
N HIS A 232 29.92 20.33 -12.02
CA HIS A 232 31.09 19.93 -12.78
C HIS A 232 31.46 18.47 -12.47
N HIS A 233 31.60 18.12 -11.19
CA HIS A 233 32.04 16.80 -10.75
C HIS A 233 31.07 15.67 -11.14
N ILE A 234 29.76 15.89 -11.02
CA ILE A 234 28.75 14.90 -11.44
C ILE A 234 28.49 14.91 -12.96
N GLY A 235 29.14 15.81 -13.70
CA GLY A 235 29.02 15.95 -15.16
C GLY A 235 27.72 16.60 -15.65
N PHE A 236 26.92 17.20 -14.77
CA PHE A 236 25.63 17.80 -15.13
C PHE A 236 25.79 18.95 -16.14
N SER A 237 26.74 19.85 -15.88
CA SER A 237 27.04 20.97 -16.80
C SER A 237 27.68 20.52 -18.11
N ALA A 238 28.41 19.40 -18.10
CA ALA A 238 28.99 18.82 -19.31
C ALA A 238 27.91 18.28 -20.26
N ARG A 239 26.93 17.53 -19.71
CA ARG A 239 25.80 17.00 -20.50
C ARG A 239 24.93 18.11 -21.10
N ARG A 240 24.65 19.18 -20.34
CA ARG A 240 23.95 20.37 -20.88
C ARG A 240 24.70 21.04 -22.03
N ARG A 241 26.03 21.19 -21.90
CA ARG A 241 26.87 21.73 -22.99
C ARG A 241 26.82 20.83 -24.22
N ARG A 242 26.90 19.51 -24.02
CA ARG A 242 26.83 18.56 -25.13
C ARG A 242 25.52 18.65 -25.90
N VAL A 243 24.39 18.76 -25.21
CA VAL A 243 23.09 18.97 -25.87
C VAL A 243 23.06 20.28 -26.66
N ALA A 244 23.66 21.36 -26.15
CA ALA A 244 23.77 22.62 -26.89
C ALA A 244 24.60 22.48 -28.18
N GLU A 245 25.66 21.68 -28.15
CA GLU A 245 26.46 21.37 -29.35
C GLU A 245 25.67 20.57 -30.38
N LEU A 246 24.95 19.53 -29.95
CA LEU A 246 24.10 18.72 -30.83
C LEU A 246 23.01 19.57 -31.49
N LEU A 247 22.32 20.41 -30.71
CA LEU A 247 21.31 21.33 -31.25
C LEU A 247 21.89 22.35 -32.21
N ARG A 248 23.13 22.81 -32.00
CA ARG A 248 23.80 23.74 -32.93
C ARG A 248 23.93 23.12 -34.32
N ALA A 249 24.38 21.88 -34.39
CA ALA A 249 24.53 21.16 -35.64
C ALA A 249 23.19 20.99 -36.35
N THR A 250 22.16 20.51 -35.63
CA THR A 250 20.80 20.32 -36.17
C THR A 250 20.18 21.63 -36.67
N ILE A 251 20.34 22.72 -35.92
CA ILE A 251 19.80 24.04 -36.32
C ILE A 251 20.50 24.54 -37.58
N HIS A 252 21.83 24.46 -37.64
CA HIS A 252 22.59 24.89 -38.81
C HIS A 252 22.14 24.12 -40.06
N GLU A 253 22.00 22.79 -39.95
CA GLU A 253 21.54 21.97 -41.06
C GLU A 253 20.11 22.33 -41.50
N SER A 254 19.19 22.50 -40.55
CA SER A 254 17.80 22.90 -40.83
C SER A 254 17.70 24.26 -41.52
N ASP A 255 18.51 25.23 -41.11
CA ASP A 255 18.53 26.58 -41.70
C ASP A 255 19.12 26.56 -43.12
N THR A 256 20.05 25.64 -43.43
CA THR A 256 20.65 25.50 -44.77
C THR A 256 19.82 24.73 -45.78
N LYS A 257 19.01 23.76 -45.33
CA LYS A 257 18.27 22.83 -46.21
C LYS A 257 16.79 23.16 -46.36
N ASP A 258 16.30 24.24 -45.74
CA ASP A 258 14.88 24.62 -45.61
C ASP A 258 13.95 23.41 -45.41
N THR A 259 14.26 22.61 -44.39
CA THR A 259 13.59 21.31 -44.19
C THR A 259 12.14 21.42 -43.72
N GLY A 260 11.64 22.62 -43.42
CA GLY A 260 10.27 22.85 -42.97
C GLY A 260 9.88 22.10 -41.68
N ALA A 261 10.83 21.59 -40.90
CA ALA A 261 10.56 20.65 -39.82
C ALA A 261 9.75 21.29 -38.66
N TYR A 262 8.54 20.77 -38.44
CA TYR A 262 7.62 21.17 -37.37
C TYR A 262 7.98 20.51 -36.04
N THR A 263 9.08 20.95 -35.43
CA THR A 263 9.57 20.45 -34.13
C THR A 263 9.32 21.46 -33.02
N LEU A 264 9.30 21.00 -31.76
CA LEU A 264 9.26 21.92 -30.61
C LEU A 264 10.40 22.95 -30.66
N THR A 265 11.59 22.55 -31.12
CA THR A 265 12.71 23.47 -31.30
C THR A 265 12.38 24.59 -32.29
N SER A 266 11.80 24.28 -33.45
CA SER A 266 11.45 25.30 -34.44
C SER A 266 10.32 26.21 -33.94
N PHE A 267 9.34 25.66 -33.21
CA PHE A 267 8.27 26.47 -32.58
C PHE A 267 8.80 27.43 -31.51
N ILE A 268 9.72 26.97 -30.65
CA ILE A 268 10.37 27.83 -29.65
C ILE A 268 11.16 28.94 -30.35
N ARG A 269 11.96 28.61 -31.37
CA ARG A 269 12.78 29.57 -32.12
C ARG A 269 11.93 30.68 -32.75
N LYS A 270 10.74 30.36 -33.27
CA LYS A 270 9.79 31.34 -33.84
C LYS A 270 9.23 32.32 -32.81
N ARG A 271 9.31 32.01 -31.52
CA ARG A 271 8.78 32.82 -30.41
C ARG A 271 9.85 33.59 -29.65
N LEU A 272 11.12 33.42 -30.03
CA LEU A 272 12.26 34.10 -29.43
C LEU A 272 12.73 35.27 -30.32
N ASP A 273 13.22 36.32 -29.68
CA ASP A 273 13.97 37.38 -30.35
C ASP A 273 15.25 36.83 -31.02
N ASP A 274 15.81 37.58 -31.97
CA ASP A 274 16.92 37.10 -32.80
C ASP A 274 18.16 36.70 -31.99
N ARG A 275 18.43 37.39 -30.87
CA ARG A 275 19.57 37.07 -29.99
C ARG A 275 19.36 35.72 -29.30
N ARG A 276 18.16 35.48 -28.76
CA ARG A 276 17.82 34.24 -28.04
C ARG A 276 17.52 33.07 -28.98
N ARG A 277 17.06 33.32 -30.21
CA ARG A 277 16.72 32.30 -31.21
C ARG A 277 17.89 31.37 -31.53
N ASN A 278 19.12 31.90 -31.50
CA ASN A 278 20.33 31.14 -31.81
C ASN A 278 21.15 30.76 -30.56
N ASP A 279 20.64 31.05 -29.35
CA ASP A 279 21.26 30.62 -28.10
C ASP A 279 21.01 29.13 -27.84
N THR A 280 21.90 28.31 -28.39
CA THR A 280 21.90 26.85 -28.23
C THR A 280 21.94 26.37 -26.77
N LYS A 281 22.48 27.16 -25.82
CA LYS A 281 22.48 26.79 -24.39
C LYS A 281 21.08 26.97 -23.79
N LEU A 282 20.39 28.05 -24.16
CA LEU A 282 19.00 28.27 -23.77
C LEU A 282 18.08 27.18 -24.34
N LEU A 283 18.23 26.88 -25.64
CA LEU A 283 17.45 25.84 -26.30
C LEU A 283 17.71 24.46 -25.69
N ALA A 284 18.96 24.12 -25.37
CA ALA A 284 19.29 22.87 -24.69
C ALA A 284 18.59 22.75 -23.32
N ARG A 285 18.54 23.83 -22.54
CA ARG A 285 17.84 23.85 -21.26
C ARG A 285 16.34 23.65 -21.42
N MET A 286 15.72 24.32 -22.40
CA MET A 286 14.29 24.15 -22.72
C MET A 286 13.99 22.73 -23.17
N GLN A 287 14.80 22.17 -24.06
CA GLN A 287 14.61 20.81 -24.57
C GLN A 287 14.80 19.73 -23.51
N LEU A 288 15.84 19.84 -22.66
CA LEU A 288 16.03 18.92 -21.53
C LEU A 288 14.89 19.00 -20.53
N ARG A 289 14.28 20.18 -20.35
CA ARG A 289 13.09 20.34 -19.50
C ARG A 289 11.84 19.71 -20.12
N ALA A 290 11.65 19.85 -21.43
CA ALA A 290 10.58 19.16 -22.16
C ALA A 290 10.75 17.63 -22.08
N ALA A 291 11.97 17.12 -22.33
CA ALA A 291 12.30 15.70 -22.24
C ALA A 291 12.07 15.14 -20.83
N LEU A 292 12.48 15.87 -19.78
CA LEU A 292 12.20 15.48 -18.39
C LEU A 292 10.70 15.30 -18.12
N ALA A 293 9.89 16.27 -18.56
CA ALA A 293 8.46 16.29 -18.31
C ALA A 293 7.69 15.28 -19.18
N GLY A 294 8.20 14.98 -20.38
CA GLY A 294 7.55 14.09 -21.35
C GLY A 294 7.95 12.63 -21.23
N ALA A 295 9.15 12.31 -20.70
CA ALA A 295 9.65 10.94 -20.71
C ALA A 295 9.14 10.10 -19.53
N ASP A 296 9.48 10.48 -18.30
CA ASP A 296 9.26 9.60 -17.13
C ASP A 296 7.78 9.38 -16.82
N THR A 297 6.97 10.43 -16.84
CA THR A 297 5.53 10.32 -16.52
C THR A 297 4.76 9.54 -17.57
N VAL A 298 5.11 9.69 -18.85
CA VAL A 298 4.48 8.94 -19.96
C VAL A 298 4.92 7.49 -19.91
N ALA A 299 6.22 7.22 -19.70
CA ALA A 299 6.73 5.87 -19.57
C ALA A 299 6.10 5.13 -18.39
N GLN A 300 5.90 5.80 -17.25
CA GLN A 300 5.23 5.21 -16.08
C GLN A 300 3.75 4.91 -16.38
N ALA A 301 3.01 5.85 -16.98
CA ALA A 301 1.61 5.64 -17.35
C ALA A 301 1.44 4.48 -18.34
N LEU A 302 2.30 4.40 -19.36
CA LEU A 302 2.32 3.29 -20.31
C LEU A 302 2.70 1.97 -19.67
N THR A 303 3.70 1.96 -18.77
CA THR A 303 4.11 0.73 -18.08
C THR A 303 2.96 0.15 -17.28
N ASN A 304 2.22 1.00 -16.55
CA ASN A 304 1.04 0.55 -15.81
C ASN A 304 -0.05 0.03 -16.76
N ALA A 305 -0.35 0.74 -17.84
CA ALA A 305 -1.33 0.29 -18.83
C ALA A 305 -0.92 -1.05 -19.49
N ILE A 306 0.38 -1.28 -19.74
CA ILE A 306 0.89 -2.56 -20.26
C ILE A 306 0.73 -3.67 -19.23
N PHE A 307 0.97 -3.41 -17.94
CA PHE A 307 0.70 -4.39 -16.88
C PHE A 307 -0.79 -4.71 -16.78
N ASP A 308 -1.66 -3.72 -16.90
CA ASP A 308 -3.12 -3.93 -16.90
C ASP A 308 -3.52 -4.84 -18.08
N VAL A 309 -2.99 -4.59 -19.29
CA VAL A 309 -3.21 -5.43 -20.47
C VAL A 309 -2.65 -6.85 -20.28
N ALA A 310 -1.46 -6.98 -19.70
CA ALA A 310 -0.80 -8.27 -19.50
C ALA A 310 -1.41 -9.10 -18.36
N SER A 311 -2.20 -8.47 -17.48
CA SER A 311 -2.81 -9.12 -16.32
C SER A 311 -4.08 -9.92 -16.66
N GLU A 312 -4.76 -9.59 -17.75
CA GLU A 312 -6.05 -10.19 -18.13
C GLU A 312 -6.13 -10.38 -19.66
N PRO A 313 -6.11 -11.62 -20.18
CA PRO A 313 -6.12 -11.90 -21.61
C PRO A 313 -7.28 -11.23 -22.38
N ASN A 314 -8.45 -11.12 -21.76
CA ASN A 314 -9.62 -10.48 -22.37
C ASN A 314 -9.38 -9.01 -22.74
N TYR A 315 -8.58 -8.27 -21.96
CA TYR A 315 -8.25 -6.88 -22.28
C TYR A 315 -7.36 -6.79 -23.52
N SER A 316 -6.31 -7.61 -23.58
CA SER A 316 -5.40 -7.66 -24.73
C SER A 316 -6.16 -7.98 -26.02
N GLU A 317 -6.99 -9.02 -26.02
CA GLU A 317 -7.76 -9.44 -27.21
C GLU A 317 -8.76 -8.37 -27.64
N THR A 318 -9.52 -7.81 -26.70
CA THR A 318 -10.53 -6.78 -27.02
C THR A 318 -9.89 -5.53 -27.62
N LEU A 319 -8.76 -5.08 -27.06
CA LEU A 319 -8.03 -3.91 -27.55
C LEU A 319 -7.34 -4.18 -28.89
N ARG A 320 -6.76 -5.37 -29.07
CA ARG A 320 -6.20 -5.80 -30.34
C ARG A 320 -7.26 -5.81 -31.43
N ASN A 321 -8.44 -6.34 -31.16
CA ASN A 321 -9.56 -6.34 -32.10
C ASN A 321 -10.04 -4.91 -32.44
N GLU A 322 -10.11 -4.01 -31.45
CA GLU A 322 -10.39 -2.59 -31.69
C GLU A 322 -9.38 -1.99 -32.68
N VAL A 323 -8.08 -2.15 -32.42
CA VAL A 323 -7.04 -1.54 -33.26
C VAL A 323 -6.97 -2.20 -34.65
N SER A 324 -7.03 -3.53 -34.73
CA SER A 324 -6.96 -4.27 -36.00
C SER A 324 -8.13 -3.97 -36.94
N SER A 325 -9.35 -3.82 -36.40
CA SER A 325 -10.52 -3.48 -37.22
C SER A 325 -10.36 -2.12 -37.91
N MET A 326 -9.74 -1.14 -37.24
CA MET A 326 -9.52 0.20 -37.78
C MET A 326 -8.44 0.23 -38.86
N ILE A 327 -7.43 -0.64 -38.80
CA ILE A 327 -6.33 -0.67 -39.78
C ILE A 327 -6.79 -1.17 -41.15
N SER A 328 -7.73 -2.11 -41.15
CA SER A 328 -8.31 -2.65 -42.39
C SER A 328 -8.91 -1.54 -43.28
N ASP A 329 -9.31 -0.42 -42.68
CA ASP A 329 -9.93 0.72 -43.35
C ASP A 329 -8.94 1.85 -43.70
N VAL A 330 -7.64 1.72 -43.38
CA VAL A 330 -6.64 2.78 -43.57
C VAL A 330 -5.84 2.55 -44.87
N PRO A 331 -5.98 3.43 -45.89
CA PRO A 331 -5.24 3.29 -47.14
C PRO A 331 -3.72 3.34 -46.92
N GLY A 332 -3.02 2.29 -47.37
CA GLY A 332 -1.55 2.22 -47.31
C GLY A 332 -0.96 2.03 -45.90
N GLY A 333 -1.78 1.66 -44.90
CA GLY A 333 -1.32 1.33 -43.55
C GLY A 333 -0.74 2.50 -42.73
N THR A 334 -0.89 3.73 -43.19
CA THR A 334 -0.36 4.93 -42.53
C THR A 334 -1.37 5.50 -41.54
N TRP A 335 -1.03 5.52 -40.26
CA TRP A 335 -1.94 5.95 -39.20
C TRP A 335 -2.13 7.47 -39.18
N ASP A 336 -3.34 7.90 -38.83
CA ASP A 336 -3.68 9.31 -38.74
C ASP A 336 -4.39 9.66 -37.42
N MET A 337 -4.66 10.95 -37.21
CA MET A 337 -5.35 11.42 -36.00
C MET A 337 -6.82 10.97 -35.94
N GLY A 338 -7.45 10.63 -37.08
CA GLY A 338 -8.82 10.11 -37.13
C GLY A 338 -8.88 8.73 -36.48
N MET A 339 -8.00 7.83 -36.88
CA MET A 339 -7.84 6.50 -36.30
C MET A 339 -7.59 6.56 -34.79
N LEU A 340 -6.63 7.39 -34.34
CA LEU A 340 -6.33 7.56 -32.91
C LEU A 340 -7.52 8.08 -32.09
N ARG A 341 -8.38 8.91 -32.67
CA ARG A 341 -9.61 9.40 -32.01
C ARG A 341 -10.66 8.30 -31.89
N SER A 342 -10.72 7.37 -32.84
CA SER A 342 -11.66 6.25 -32.85
C SER A 342 -11.30 5.13 -31.86
N MET A 343 -10.05 5.06 -31.38
CA MET A 343 -9.59 4.13 -30.33
C MET A 343 -10.23 4.46 -28.96
N SER A 344 -11.50 4.11 -28.79
CA SER A 344 -12.32 4.46 -27.61
C SER A 344 -11.94 3.62 -26.40
N LYS A 345 -11.82 2.30 -26.55
CA LYS A 345 -11.48 1.37 -25.46
C LYS A 345 -10.05 1.56 -25.01
N LEU A 346 -9.10 1.74 -25.93
CA LEU A 346 -7.71 2.04 -25.59
C LEU A 346 -7.58 3.39 -24.84
N ASP A 347 -8.36 4.40 -25.23
CA ASP A 347 -8.44 5.66 -24.47
C ASP A 347 -9.01 5.46 -23.06
N SER A 348 -10.03 4.61 -22.94
CA SER A 348 -10.62 4.24 -21.65
C SER A 348 -9.61 3.55 -20.74
N LEU A 349 -8.82 2.60 -21.27
CA LEU A 349 -7.75 1.92 -20.54
C LEU A 349 -6.74 2.93 -20.00
N LEU A 350 -6.23 3.83 -20.86
CA LEU A 350 -5.25 4.84 -20.46
C LEU A 350 -5.79 5.73 -19.34
N ARG A 351 -7.08 6.10 -19.41
CA ARG A 351 -7.72 6.89 -18.36
C ARG A 351 -7.89 6.09 -17.06
N GLU A 352 -8.37 4.86 -17.12
CA GLU A 352 -8.59 4.03 -15.93
C GLU A 352 -7.26 3.69 -15.24
N SER A 353 -6.24 3.31 -16.01
CA SER A 353 -4.89 3.06 -15.48
C SER A 353 -4.32 4.30 -14.82
N ALA A 354 -4.46 5.49 -15.41
CA ALA A 354 -4.03 6.74 -14.80
C ALA A 354 -4.87 7.15 -13.57
N ARG A 355 -6.14 6.71 -13.48
CA ARG A 355 -6.99 6.93 -12.31
C ARG A 355 -6.51 6.09 -11.13
N VAL A 356 -6.31 4.79 -11.36
CA VAL A 356 -5.90 3.84 -10.32
C VAL A 356 -4.41 3.99 -10.04
N TYR A 357 -3.54 3.78 -11.00
CA TYR A 357 -2.09 3.72 -10.82
C TYR A 357 -1.39 5.05 -11.16
N ALA A 358 -1.96 6.16 -10.71
CA ALA A 358 -1.39 7.49 -10.92
C ALA A 358 0.04 7.60 -10.32
N PRO A 359 0.97 8.31 -10.98
CA PRO A 359 2.34 8.50 -10.48
C PRO A 359 2.42 9.34 -9.20
N PHE A 360 1.37 10.09 -8.86
CA PHE A 360 1.32 10.98 -7.70
C PHE A 360 0.12 10.66 -6.81
N LEU A 361 0.21 10.93 -5.51
CA LEU A 361 -0.93 10.84 -4.58
C LEU A 361 -1.72 12.14 -4.49
N VAL A 362 -1.05 13.26 -4.73
CA VAL A 362 -1.58 14.60 -4.66
C VAL A 362 -1.31 15.34 -5.97
N ALA A 363 -2.18 16.28 -6.34
CA ALA A 363 -2.09 17.00 -7.60
C ALA A 363 -2.20 18.53 -7.43
N MET A 364 -1.90 19.25 -8.52
CA MET A 364 -2.04 20.70 -8.63
C MET A 364 -1.23 21.50 -7.58
N GLY A 365 0.02 21.10 -7.33
CA GLY A 365 0.92 21.78 -6.39
C GLY A 365 1.08 23.28 -6.65
N ARG A 366 0.95 24.10 -5.61
CA ARG A 366 1.19 25.55 -5.62
C ARG A 366 1.94 25.99 -4.37
N ILE A 367 2.55 27.18 -4.43
CA ILE A 367 2.94 27.94 -3.24
C ILE A 367 2.01 29.14 -3.10
N THR A 368 1.49 29.37 -1.90
CA THR A 368 0.75 30.59 -1.55
C THR A 368 1.65 31.82 -1.67
N THR A 369 1.25 32.81 -2.48
CA THR A 369 2.00 34.07 -2.67
C THR A 369 1.41 35.23 -1.85
N SER A 370 0.17 35.08 -1.40
CA SER A 370 -0.48 35.80 -0.31
C SER A 370 -1.09 34.79 0.68
N PRO A 371 -1.47 35.18 1.91
CA PRO A 371 -2.31 34.34 2.76
C PRO A 371 -3.60 33.95 2.04
N LEU A 372 -4.00 32.69 2.16
CA LEU A 372 -5.25 32.15 1.60
C LEU A 372 -6.21 31.87 2.75
N GLU A 373 -7.29 32.62 2.82
CA GLU A 373 -8.40 32.40 3.76
C GLU A 373 -9.34 31.33 3.17
N LEU A 374 -9.71 30.35 3.99
CA LEU A 374 -10.63 29.27 3.61
C LEU A 374 -12.02 29.53 4.19
N ASP A 375 -13.05 28.89 3.63
CA ASP A 375 -14.46 29.07 4.05
C ASP A 375 -14.71 28.83 5.55
N ASP A 376 -13.87 28.04 6.21
CA ASP A 376 -13.98 27.74 7.64
C ASP A 376 -13.23 28.75 8.54
N GLY A 377 -12.74 29.85 7.96
CA GLY A 377 -11.98 30.90 8.62
C GLY A 377 -10.51 30.54 8.87
N SER A 378 -10.06 29.34 8.50
CA SER A 378 -8.65 28.99 8.60
C SER A 378 -7.81 29.72 7.55
N ILE A 379 -6.58 30.09 7.92
CA ILE A 379 -5.67 30.83 7.05
C ILE A 379 -4.49 29.94 6.70
N VAL A 380 -4.29 29.67 5.41
CA VAL A 380 -3.05 29.11 4.89
C VAL A 380 -2.07 30.27 4.68
N PRO A 381 -0.97 30.36 5.45
CA PRO A 381 -0.06 31.50 5.36
C PRO A 381 0.61 31.59 3.99
N ARG A 382 1.05 32.79 3.59
CA ARG A 382 1.97 32.99 2.45
C ARG A 382 3.20 32.08 2.58
N ASP A 383 3.77 31.65 1.46
CA ASP A 383 4.94 30.76 1.37
C ASP A 383 4.68 29.38 2.00
N THR A 384 3.53 28.80 1.66
CA THR A 384 3.10 27.46 2.07
C THR A 384 2.80 26.63 0.82
N THR A 385 3.28 25.38 0.81
CA THR A 385 3.02 24.44 -0.28
C THR A 385 1.63 23.83 -0.11
N VAL A 386 0.77 23.97 -1.11
CA VAL A 386 -0.60 23.46 -1.12
C VAL A 386 -0.83 22.50 -2.29
N TYR A 387 -1.65 21.49 -2.08
CA TYR A 387 -2.00 20.44 -3.05
C TYR A 387 -3.46 19.99 -2.85
N PHE A 388 -4.00 19.25 -3.82
CA PHE A 388 -5.27 18.54 -3.68
C PHE A 388 -5.05 17.03 -3.61
N ASP A 389 -5.90 16.33 -2.85
CA ASP A 389 -5.92 14.88 -2.71
C ASP A 389 -6.44 14.21 -3.98
N MET A 390 -5.50 13.80 -4.86
CA MET A 390 -5.82 13.12 -6.10
C MET A 390 -6.17 11.65 -5.86
N TYR A 391 -5.47 11.00 -4.94
CA TYR A 391 -5.64 9.58 -4.64
C TYR A 391 -7.09 9.25 -4.31
N HIS A 392 -7.69 9.99 -3.38
CA HIS A 392 -9.09 9.79 -3.04
C HIS A 392 -10.05 10.39 -4.06
N ALA A 393 -9.72 11.52 -4.71
CA ALA A 393 -10.55 12.05 -5.80
C ALA A 393 -10.82 11.02 -6.90
N HIS A 394 -9.84 10.17 -7.19
CA HIS A 394 -9.93 9.12 -8.21
C HIS A 394 -10.65 7.84 -7.74
N ARG A 395 -10.82 7.65 -6.43
CA ARG A 395 -11.30 6.37 -5.84
C ARG A 395 -12.58 6.50 -5.03
N SER A 396 -13.01 7.72 -4.74
CA SER A 396 -14.15 7.95 -3.86
C SER A 396 -15.44 8.05 -4.65
N ARG A 397 -16.45 7.30 -4.22
CA ARG A 397 -17.79 7.27 -4.82
C ARG A 397 -18.45 8.66 -4.85
N ASP A 398 -18.25 9.46 -3.82
CA ASP A 398 -18.82 10.81 -3.70
C ASP A 398 -18.27 11.80 -4.73
N VAL A 399 -17.02 11.62 -5.17
CA VAL A 399 -16.40 12.46 -6.21
C VAL A 399 -16.73 11.92 -7.61
N GLN A 400 -16.70 10.60 -7.78
CA GLN A 400 -16.81 9.95 -9.08
C GLN A 400 -18.25 9.62 -9.49
N ASN A 401 -19.20 9.70 -8.55
CA ASN A 401 -20.61 9.31 -8.69
C ASN A 401 -20.80 7.90 -9.27
N ASP A 402 -19.98 6.93 -8.82
CA ASP A 402 -20.02 5.54 -9.28
C ASP A 402 -19.73 4.58 -8.12
N ALA A 403 -20.62 3.60 -7.92
CA ALA A 403 -20.50 2.58 -6.88
C ALA A 403 -19.43 1.53 -7.19
N GLY A 404 -19.13 1.27 -8.45
CA GLY A 404 -18.08 0.34 -8.89
C GLY A 404 -16.70 0.98 -9.03
N ILE A 405 -16.49 2.21 -8.55
CA ILE A 405 -15.25 2.97 -8.77
C ILE A 405 -14.04 2.44 -7.99
N SER A 406 -14.28 1.62 -6.97
CA SER A 406 -13.24 0.96 -6.16
C SER A 406 -12.53 -0.16 -6.90
N THR A 407 -13.14 -0.72 -7.95
CA THR A 407 -12.52 -1.74 -8.81
C THR A 407 -11.88 -1.11 -10.03
N PHE A 408 -10.97 -1.82 -10.68
CA PHE A 408 -10.42 -1.45 -11.97
C PHE A 408 -11.34 -2.01 -13.08
N ASP A 409 -11.69 -1.16 -14.04
CA ASP A 409 -12.36 -1.58 -15.27
C ASP A 409 -11.81 -0.79 -16.46
N ALA A 410 -11.02 -1.46 -17.30
CA ALA A 410 -10.37 -0.89 -18.47
C ALA A 410 -11.36 -0.16 -19.41
N PHE A 411 -12.61 -0.59 -19.48
CA PHE A 411 -13.59 -0.11 -20.46
C PHE A 411 -14.68 0.80 -19.85
N ARG A 412 -14.59 1.09 -18.55
CA ARG A 412 -15.53 1.93 -17.79
C ARG A 412 -15.88 3.22 -18.52
N PHE A 413 -14.87 3.96 -18.99
CA PHE A 413 -15.08 5.26 -19.60
C PHE A 413 -15.54 5.18 -21.05
N SER A 414 -15.19 4.12 -21.79
CA SER A 414 -15.78 3.87 -23.11
C SER A 414 -17.27 3.54 -23.01
N GLN A 415 -17.66 2.66 -22.08
CA GLN A 415 -19.07 2.28 -21.87
C GLN A 415 -19.90 3.50 -21.45
N ARG A 416 -19.43 4.30 -20.49
CA ARG A 416 -20.12 5.53 -20.09
C ARG A 416 -20.30 6.53 -21.23
N ARG A 417 -19.33 6.66 -22.13
CA ARG A 417 -19.47 7.55 -23.29
C ARG A 417 -20.58 7.08 -24.22
N GLU A 418 -20.66 5.77 -24.44
CA GLU A 418 -21.68 5.13 -25.27
C GLU A 418 -23.08 5.27 -24.64
N GLU A 419 -23.23 4.85 -23.38
CA GLU A 419 -24.49 4.94 -22.62
C GLU A 419 -25.06 6.36 -22.52
N GLN A 420 -24.17 7.35 -22.33
CA GLN A 420 -24.58 8.75 -22.18
C GLN A 420 -24.68 9.50 -23.51
N GLY A 421 -24.24 8.90 -24.63
CA GLY A 421 -24.15 9.59 -25.92
C GLY A 421 -23.19 10.78 -25.91
N LEU A 422 -22.10 10.71 -25.13
CA LEU A 422 -21.15 11.81 -24.91
C LEU A 422 -19.74 11.48 -25.45
N PRO A 423 -19.54 11.46 -26.79
CA PRO A 423 -18.31 10.95 -27.41
C PRO A 423 -17.04 11.73 -27.03
N ASN A 424 -17.18 13.00 -26.65
CA ASN A 424 -16.05 13.87 -26.29
C ASN A 424 -15.85 14.04 -24.78
N LYS A 425 -16.70 13.44 -23.94
CA LYS A 425 -16.46 13.41 -22.49
C LYS A 425 -15.53 12.28 -22.13
N TYR A 426 -14.97 12.35 -20.93
CA TYR A 426 -14.29 11.22 -20.31
C TYR A 426 -13.03 10.71 -21.03
N LEU A 427 -12.48 11.47 -21.97
CA LEU A 427 -11.25 11.11 -22.67
C LEU A 427 -10.06 11.13 -21.71
N ALA A 428 -9.04 10.34 -21.97
CA ALA A 428 -7.81 10.30 -21.16
C ALA A 428 -7.16 11.69 -21.03
N ALA A 429 -7.21 12.51 -22.11
CA ALA A 429 -6.71 13.88 -22.11
C ALA A 429 -7.65 14.91 -21.44
N THR A 430 -8.87 14.54 -21.09
CA THR A 430 -9.85 15.45 -20.48
C THR A 430 -9.58 15.58 -18.99
N THR A 431 -9.30 16.80 -18.54
CA THR A 431 -9.07 17.10 -17.11
C THR A 431 -10.36 17.51 -16.41
N GLY A 432 -10.50 17.16 -15.14
CA GLY A 432 -11.62 17.58 -14.31
C GLY A 432 -11.27 17.51 -12.82
N PRO A 433 -12.14 18.01 -11.92
CA PRO A 433 -11.98 17.74 -10.50
C PRO A 433 -11.96 16.23 -10.20
N ASP A 434 -12.64 15.43 -11.01
CA ASP A 434 -12.69 13.97 -10.98
C ASP A 434 -11.54 13.29 -11.76
N ASN A 435 -10.71 14.04 -12.49
CA ASN A 435 -9.60 13.47 -13.27
C ASN A 435 -8.40 14.42 -13.29
N LEU A 436 -7.49 14.21 -12.34
CA LEU A 436 -6.34 15.06 -12.06
C LEU A 436 -4.96 14.54 -12.53
N PRO A 437 -4.76 13.42 -13.29
CA PRO A 437 -3.41 13.01 -13.71
C PRO A 437 -2.62 14.09 -14.46
N PHE A 438 -3.33 14.93 -15.22
CA PHE A 438 -2.77 16.08 -15.95
C PHE A 438 -2.97 17.42 -15.21
N GLY A 439 -3.38 17.40 -13.94
CA GLY A 439 -3.87 18.58 -13.23
C GLY A 439 -5.17 19.14 -13.82
N HIS A 440 -5.58 20.34 -13.39
CA HIS A 440 -6.78 21.00 -13.89
C HIS A 440 -6.61 22.54 -13.92
N GLY A 441 -7.36 23.21 -14.80
CA GLY A 441 -7.33 24.68 -14.96
C GLY A 441 -6.14 25.24 -15.74
N ALA A 442 -5.72 26.46 -15.37
CA ALA A 442 -4.74 27.26 -16.10
C ALA A 442 -3.35 26.60 -16.22
N HIS A 443 -3.00 25.76 -15.23
CA HIS A 443 -1.75 25.00 -15.19
C HIS A 443 -1.96 23.49 -15.42
N SER A 444 -3.04 23.10 -16.10
CA SER A 444 -3.14 21.73 -16.64
C SER A 444 -1.98 21.44 -17.58
N CYS A 445 -1.58 20.17 -17.67
CA CYS A 445 -0.45 19.76 -18.50
C CYS A 445 -0.64 20.24 -19.94
N PRO A 446 0.31 21.05 -20.47
CA PRO A 446 0.21 21.60 -21.81
C PRO A 446 0.42 20.54 -22.89
N GLY A 447 1.15 19.46 -22.58
CA GLY A 447 1.48 18.39 -23.53
C GLY A 447 0.49 17.22 -23.54
N ARG A 448 -0.61 17.25 -22.77
CA ARG A 448 -1.49 16.09 -22.57
C ARG A 448 -2.05 15.49 -23.87
N PHE A 449 -2.35 16.30 -24.88
CA PHE A 449 -2.87 15.81 -26.15
C PHE A 449 -1.80 15.05 -26.95
N PHE A 450 -0.57 15.56 -26.95
CA PHE A 450 0.57 14.88 -27.53
C PHE A 450 0.88 13.59 -26.76
N ALA A 451 0.91 13.64 -25.42
CA ALA A 451 1.16 12.48 -24.58
C ALA A 451 0.14 11.35 -24.81
N ILE A 452 -1.17 11.65 -24.85
CA ILE A 452 -2.16 10.61 -25.17
C ILE A 452 -1.94 10.06 -26.57
N ALA A 453 -1.71 10.90 -27.59
CA ALA A 453 -1.47 10.43 -28.95
C ALA A 453 -0.22 9.52 -29.03
N GLU A 454 0.89 9.91 -28.41
CA GLU A 454 2.11 9.13 -28.29
C GLU A 454 1.84 7.77 -27.62
N MET A 455 1.14 7.77 -26.49
CA MET A 455 0.79 6.53 -25.78
C MET A 455 -0.10 5.61 -26.61
N LYS A 456 -1.06 6.16 -27.35
CA LYS A 456 -1.92 5.39 -28.25
C LYS A 456 -1.12 4.74 -29.38
N VAL A 457 -0.19 5.47 -30.00
CA VAL A 457 0.68 4.90 -31.05
C VAL A 457 1.54 3.76 -30.50
N ILE A 458 2.16 3.94 -29.33
CA ILE A 458 3.01 2.93 -28.71
C ILE A 458 2.22 1.67 -28.33
N LEU A 459 1.06 1.83 -27.67
CA LEU A 459 0.22 0.68 -27.30
C LEU A 459 -0.40 -0.01 -28.51
N ALA A 460 -0.87 0.73 -29.50
CA ALA A 460 -1.39 0.14 -30.74
C ALA A 460 -0.30 -0.69 -31.43
N HIS A 461 0.93 -0.17 -31.53
CA HIS A 461 2.05 -0.91 -32.11
C HIS A 461 2.36 -2.18 -31.32
N LEU A 462 2.38 -2.10 -29.99
CA LEU A 462 2.57 -3.26 -29.12
C LEU A 462 1.49 -4.33 -29.37
N LEU A 463 0.21 -3.94 -29.32
CA LEU A 463 -0.94 -4.85 -29.42
C LEU A 463 -1.02 -5.59 -30.76
N LEU A 464 -0.59 -4.95 -31.85
CA LEU A 464 -0.67 -5.51 -33.20
C LEU A 464 0.48 -6.48 -33.52
N ASN A 465 1.65 -6.25 -32.94
CA ASN A 465 2.87 -6.94 -33.36
C ASN A 465 3.43 -7.89 -32.30
N TYR A 466 2.96 -7.80 -31.06
CA TYR A 466 3.50 -8.56 -29.94
C TYR A 466 2.40 -9.09 -29.02
N ASP A 467 2.67 -10.25 -28.42
CA ASP A 467 2.00 -10.70 -27.21
C ASP A 467 2.80 -10.26 -25.99
N VAL A 468 2.10 -9.90 -24.92
CA VAL A 468 2.71 -9.52 -23.64
C VAL A 468 2.12 -10.37 -22.53
N LYS A 469 3.00 -10.85 -21.65
CA LYS A 469 2.64 -11.60 -20.46
C LYS A 469 3.50 -11.15 -19.30
N LEU A 470 2.93 -11.09 -18.11
CA LEU A 470 3.73 -10.98 -16.90
C LEU A 470 4.57 -12.24 -16.75
N ILE A 471 5.82 -12.08 -16.33
CA ILE A 471 6.67 -13.23 -16.02
C ILE A 471 6.00 -13.97 -14.87
N ASN A 472 5.45 -15.15 -15.17
CA ASN A 472 5.24 -16.15 -14.15
C ASN A 472 6.65 -16.53 -13.71
N ARG A 473 7.17 -15.91 -12.65
CA ARG A 473 8.41 -16.37 -12.06
C ARG A 473 8.17 -17.85 -11.78
N ASN A 474 9.00 -18.72 -12.36
CA ASN A 474 8.94 -20.14 -12.08
C ASN A 474 9.12 -20.26 -10.58
N MET A 475 8.00 -20.46 -9.88
CA MET A 475 8.00 -20.67 -8.45
C MET A 475 8.94 -21.85 -8.20
N GLY A 476 9.76 -21.78 -7.14
CA GLY A 476 10.53 -22.95 -6.71
C GLY A 476 9.63 -24.13 -6.31
N PHE A 477 8.31 -23.92 -6.27
CA PHE A 477 7.29 -24.83 -5.82
C PHE A 477 6.03 -24.77 -6.69
N VAL A 478 5.18 -25.79 -6.60
CA VAL A 478 3.91 -25.86 -7.32
C VAL A 478 2.76 -25.62 -6.35
N VAL A 479 1.79 -24.80 -6.75
CA VAL A 479 0.52 -24.59 -6.04
C VAL A 479 -0.59 -25.29 -6.81
N GLU A 480 -1.21 -26.29 -6.20
CA GLU A 480 -2.33 -27.05 -6.77
C GLU A 480 -3.59 -26.80 -5.93
N PRO A 481 -4.59 -26.04 -6.42
CA PRO A 481 -5.86 -25.88 -5.71
C PRO A 481 -6.50 -27.24 -5.40
N PHE A 482 -7.16 -27.34 -4.25
CA PHE A 482 -7.86 -28.60 -3.94
C PHE A 482 -8.97 -28.88 -4.94
N ARG A 483 -9.06 -30.15 -5.36
CA ARG A 483 -10.23 -30.63 -6.08
C ARG A 483 -11.35 -30.83 -5.06
N HIS A 484 -12.50 -30.22 -5.32
CA HIS A 484 -13.66 -30.33 -4.45
C HIS A 484 -14.62 -31.40 -5.00
N ASP A 485 -15.03 -32.32 -4.14
CA ASP A 485 -15.96 -33.40 -4.50
C ASP A 485 -17.33 -32.85 -4.94
N VAL A 486 -18.07 -33.66 -5.70
CA VAL A 486 -19.43 -33.33 -6.14
C VAL A 486 -20.31 -33.03 -4.91
N GLY A 487 -20.90 -31.83 -4.88
CA GLY A 487 -21.74 -31.37 -3.77
C GLY A 487 -21.01 -30.52 -2.71
N LYS A 488 -19.67 -30.47 -2.72
CA LYS A 488 -18.91 -29.47 -1.94
C LYS A 488 -19.04 -28.10 -2.59
N LYS A 489 -19.21 -27.09 -1.74
CA LYS A 489 -19.30 -25.67 -2.10
C LYS A 489 -18.10 -24.85 -1.61
N THR A 490 -17.15 -25.46 -0.91
CA THR A 490 -15.87 -24.85 -0.56
C THR A 490 -15.15 -24.34 -1.80
N LYS A 491 -14.61 -23.12 -1.76
CA LYS A 491 -13.87 -22.47 -2.87
C LYS A 491 -12.45 -22.05 -2.49
N PHE A 492 -11.85 -22.75 -1.54
CA PHE A 492 -10.57 -22.38 -0.95
C PHE A 492 -9.77 -23.63 -0.59
N GLY A 493 -8.47 -23.46 -0.38
CA GLY A 493 -7.52 -24.52 -0.09
C GLY A 493 -6.65 -24.87 -1.31
N ALA A 494 -5.35 -25.03 -1.07
CA ALA A 494 -4.41 -25.55 -2.05
C ALA A 494 -3.32 -26.41 -1.40
N LYS A 495 -2.73 -27.28 -2.19
CA LYS A 495 -1.53 -28.05 -1.86
C LYS A 495 -0.31 -27.35 -2.44
N VAL A 496 0.77 -27.29 -1.69
CA VAL A 496 2.07 -26.77 -2.12
C VAL A 496 3.11 -27.88 -2.06
N THR A 497 3.81 -28.12 -3.17
CA THR A 497 4.87 -29.14 -3.28
C THR A 497 6.17 -28.53 -3.83
N GLY A 498 7.32 -29.07 -3.44
CA GLY A 498 8.64 -28.59 -3.91
C GLY A 498 9.24 -27.43 -3.12
N LEU A 499 8.60 -26.99 -2.03
CA LEU A 499 9.11 -25.91 -1.18
C LEU A 499 9.79 -26.45 0.08
N ASP A 500 11.02 -26.00 0.38
CA ASP A 500 11.68 -26.25 1.68
C ASP A 500 11.69 -24.98 2.53
N ILE A 501 10.93 -24.98 3.62
CA ILE A 501 10.82 -23.83 4.52
C ILE A 501 12.13 -23.56 5.27
N ASN A 502 13.00 -24.56 5.47
CA ASN A 502 14.29 -24.30 6.12
C ASN A 502 15.19 -23.35 5.31
N ASN A 503 15.00 -23.33 3.99
CA ASN A 503 15.82 -22.58 3.03
C ASN A 503 14.98 -21.75 2.03
N ILE A 504 13.86 -21.20 2.48
CA ILE A 504 12.98 -20.39 1.63
C ILE A 504 13.61 -19.04 1.22
N SER A 505 13.67 -18.79 -0.09
CA SER A 505 14.13 -17.53 -0.67
C SER A 505 13.14 -16.37 -0.42
N ASP A 506 13.58 -15.12 -0.54
CA ASP A 506 12.67 -13.97 -0.41
C ASP A 506 11.62 -13.91 -1.53
N ASP A 507 11.97 -14.39 -2.73
CA ASP A 507 11.04 -14.45 -3.87
C ASP A 507 9.98 -15.53 -3.64
N ASP A 508 10.37 -16.74 -3.22
CA ASP A 508 9.42 -17.81 -2.91
C ASP A 508 8.51 -17.43 -1.72
N LEU A 509 9.03 -16.68 -0.75
CA LEU A 509 8.23 -16.16 0.36
C LEU A 509 7.11 -15.23 -0.10
N LEU A 510 7.39 -14.34 -1.06
CA LEU A 510 6.40 -13.42 -1.63
C LEU A 510 5.31 -14.17 -2.41
N GLU A 511 5.68 -15.19 -3.17
CA GLU A 511 4.70 -16.01 -3.88
C GLU A 511 3.90 -16.90 -2.93
N LEU A 512 4.55 -17.45 -1.89
CA LEU A 512 3.87 -18.23 -0.85
C LEU A 512 2.81 -17.39 -0.12
N ARG A 513 3.16 -16.12 0.18
CA ARG A 513 2.21 -15.15 0.75
C ARG A 513 0.99 -14.98 -0.14
N ARG A 514 1.18 -14.75 -1.44
CA ARG A 514 0.07 -14.60 -2.40
C ARG A 514 -0.78 -15.86 -2.47
N ALA A 515 -0.15 -17.03 -2.56
CA ALA A 515 -0.84 -18.31 -2.58
C ALA A 515 -1.74 -18.50 -1.35
N VAL A 516 -1.27 -18.14 -0.15
CA VAL A 516 -2.09 -18.22 1.07
C VAL A 516 -3.24 -17.22 1.04
N LEU A 517 -3.01 -16.00 0.56
CA LEU A 517 -4.06 -14.98 0.47
C LEU A 517 -5.12 -15.32 -0.58
N ASP A 518 -4.74 -15.95 -1.69
CA ASP A 518 -5.66 -16.34 -2.77
C ASP A 518 -6.47 -17.59 -2.38
N HIS A 519 -5.78 -18.60 -1.85
CA HIS A 519 -6.39 -19.88 -1.50
C HIS A 519 -6.88 -19.97 -0.05
N LYS A 520 -6.66 -18.95 0.78
CA LYS A 520 -7.03 -18.83 2.21
C LYS A 520 -6.33 -19.80 3.15
N LEU A 521 -6.08 -21.03 2.70
CA LEU A 521 -5.36 -22.09 3.38
C LEU A 521 -4.48 -22.79 2.34
N ILE A 522 -3.24 -23.09 2.71
CA ILE A 522 -2.37 -23.99 1.95
C ILE A 522 -1.80 -25.09 2.86
N ILE A 523 -1.54 -26.26 2.28
CA ILE A 523 -0.79 -27.34 2.90
C ILE A 523 0.54 -27.48 2.16
N ILE A 524 1.63 -27.16 2.84
CA ILE A 524 2.99 -27.32 2.33
C ILE A 524 3.46 -28.73 2.68
N LYS A 525 3.61 -29.57 1.66
CA LYS A 525 3.96 -30.99 1.80
C LYS A 525 5.45 -31.18 2.12
N GLY A 526 5.79 -32.32 2.72
CA GLY A 526 7.18 -32.78 2.88
C GLY A 526 8.03 -31.92 3.82
N GLN A 527 7.45 -31.47 4.94
CA GLN A 527 8.15 -30.67 5.95
C GLN A 527 8.56 -31.53 7.17
N GLU A 528 8.90 -32.81 7.00
CA GLU A 528 9.28 -33.73 8.10
C GLU A 528 10.55 -33.27 8.85
N ASN A 529 11.41 -32.50 8.17
CA ASN A 529 12.67 -31.99 8.71
C ASN A 529 12.64 -30.48 8.99
N LEU A 530 11.47 -29.83 8.98
CA LEU A 530 11.36 -28.41 9.31
C LEU A 530 11.82 -28.13 10.74
N GLN A 531 12.79 -27.25 10.90
CA GLN A 531 13.25 -26.81 12.21
C GLN A 531 12.21 -25.86 12.84
N PRO A 532 11.86 -26.00 14.13
CA PRO A 532 10.92 -25.09 14.80
C PRO A 532 11.29 -23.61 14.64
N ILE A 533 12.58 -23.26 14.74
CA ILE A 533 13.01 -21.87 14.58
C ILE A 533 12.73 -21.33 13.16
N LYS A 534 12.78 -22.17 12.13
CA LYS A 534 12.48 -21.80 10.74
C LYS A 534 10.98 -21.62 10.51
N GLN A 535 10.14 -22.35 11.24
CA GLN A 535 8.69 -22.07 11.27
C GLN A 535 8.40 -20.70 11.88
N TRP A 536 9.11 -20.30 12.95
CA TRP A 536 9.00 -18.96 13.53
C TRP A 536 9.52 -17.86 12.59
N ASP A 537 10.63 -18.12 11.90
CA ASP A 537 11.17 -17.21 10.88
C ASP A 537 10.17 -16.98 9.75
N LEU A 538 9.52 -18.04 9.25
CA LEU A 538 8.49 -17.95 8.21
C LEU A 538 7.37 -16.96 8.58
N VAL A 539 6.71 -17.16 9.73
CA VAL A 539 5.60 -16.27 10.14
C VAL A 539 6.06 -14.85 10.46
N THR A 540 7.32 -14.69 10.87
CA THR A 540 7.94 -13.38 11.11
C THR A 540 8.24 -12.65 9.81
N ARG A 541 8.74 -13.35 8.78
CA ARG A 541 9.04 -12.78 7.47
C ARG A 541 7.78 -12.50 6.65
N LEU A 542 6.68 -13.22 6.93
CA LEU A 542 5.35 -12.89 6.40
C LEU A 542 4.78 -11.59 7.03
N ASP A 543 5.24 -11.11 8.18
CA ASP A 543 4.90 -9.76 8.65
C ASP A 543 6.12 -9.07 9.26
N PRO A 544 7.03 -8.56 8.41
CA PRO A 544 8.33 -8.06 8.85
C PRO A 544 8.20 -6.80 9.71
N ASN A 545 7.07 -6.08 9.62
CA ASN A 545 6.80 -4.87 10.40
C ASN A 545 6.14 -5.18 11.75
N ALA A 546 5.79 -6.44 12.04
CA ALA A 546 5.16 -6.78 13.30
C ALA A 546 6.11 -6.55 14.47
N GLY A 547 5.58 -6.02 15.57
CA GLY A 547 6.35 -5.73 16.78
C GLY A 547 7.04 -6.98 17.37
N PRO A 548 7.99 -6.79 18.29
CA PRO A 548 8.66 -7.92 18.93
C PRO A 548 7.65 -8.78 19.71
N GLN A 549 7.75 -10.09 19.54
CA GLN A 549 6.99 -11.08 20.31
C GLN A 549 7.98 -12.03 20.98
N ASN A 550 7.88 -12.13 22.29
CA ASN A 550 8.61 -13.11 23.08
C ASN A 550 7.63 -13.97 23.89
N PRO A 551 8.07 -15.12 24.41
CA PRO A 551 7.18 -16.08 25.06
C PRO A 551 6.48 -15.53 26.31
N GLU A 552 7.20 -14.75 27.12
CA GLU A 552 6.65 -14.15 28.34
C GLU A 552 5.53 -13.16 28.01
N LEU A 553 5.79 -12.29 27.03
CA LEU A 553 4.80 -11.35 26.53
C LEU A 553 3.59 -12.09 25.98
N PHE A 554 3.78 -13.14 25.16
CA PHE A 554 2.69 -13.91 24.57
C PHE A 554 1.78 -14.49 25.66
N MET A 555 2.36 -15.10 26.70
CA MET A 555 1.59 -15.62 27.83
C MET A 555 0.82 -14.53 28.58
N LYS A 556 1.39 -13.33 28.72
CA LYS A 556 0.74 -12.19 29.38
C LYS A 556 -0.46 -11.60 28.61
N ASP A 557 -0.59 -11.89 27.31
CA ASP A 557 -1.79 -11.45 26.56
C ASP A 557 -3.05 -12.19 27.00
N PHE A 558 -2.91 -13.41 27.53
CA PHE A 558 -4.03 -14.26 27.92
C PHE A 558 -4.34 -14.20 29.42
N HIS A 559 -3.35 -13.84 30.25
CA HIS A 559 -3.52 -13.66 31.69
C HIS A 559 -2.37 -12.84 32.28
N PRO A 560 -2.59 -11.90 33.21
CA PRO A 560 -1.54 -11.09 33.83
C PRO A 560 -0.41 -11.90 34.49
N ASP A 561 -0.75 -12.97 35.22
CA ASP A 561 0.21 -13.93 35.80
C ASP A 561 0.81 -14.94 34.80
N GLY A 562 0.54 -14.73 33.50
CA GLY A 562 1.02 -15.52 32.38
C GLY A 562 0.18 -16.76 32.11
N GLY A 563 -0.36 -16.86 30.89
CA GLY A 563 -0.77 -18.10 30.25
C GLY A 563 -2.24 -18.47 30.34
N GLY A 564 -2.93 -18.22 31.48
CA GLY A 564 -4.37 -18.48 31.63
C GLY A 564 -4.85 -19.79 30.97
N ILE A 565 -5.77 -19.66 30.01
CA ILE A 565 -6.28 -20.76 29.18
C ILE A 565 -5.20 -21.60 28.47
N LEU A 566 -4.06 -21.01 28.07
CA LEU A 566 -2.95 -21.71 27.43
C LEU A 566 -2.23 -22.64 28.41
N LYS A 567 -1.92 -22.15 29.63
CA LYS A 567 -1.39 -23.01 30.71
C LYS A 567 -2.40 -24.11 31.04
N ALA A 568 -3.68 -23.76 31.13
CA ALA A 568 -4.73 -24.73 31.43
C ALA A 568 -4.83 -25.85 30.37
N ARG A 569 -4.42 -25.59 29.12
CA ARG A 569 -4.36 -26.54 28.00
C ARG A 569 -3.00 -27.21 27.80
N GLY A 570 -2.02 -26.96 28.67
CA GLY A 570 -0.68 -27.54 28.57
C GLY A 570 0.16 -27.01 27.40
N VAL A 571 -0.18 -25.84 26.87
CA VAL A 571 0.56 -25.21 25.75
C VAL A 571 1.97 -24.86 26.21
N THR A 572 2.97 -25.42 25.53
CA THR A 572 4.38 -25.27 25.89
C THR A 572 5.20 -24.90 24.66
N GLY A 573 6.11 -23.93 24.79
CA GLY A 573 7.02 -23.54 23.72
C GLY A 573 8.12 -24.57 23.48
N VAL A 574 8.54 -24.73 22.23
CA VAL A 574 9.65 -25.60 21.86
C VAL A 574 10.99 -24.93 22.25
N PRO A 575 11.90 -25.61 22.97
CA PRO A 575 13.22 -25.07 23.28
C PRO A 575 13.96 -24.54 22.05
N SER A 576 14.62 -23.38 22.16
CA SER A 576 15.31 -22.66 21.05
C SER A 576 14.39 -22.07 19.99
N ALA A 577 13.08 -22.22 20.12
CA ALA A 577 12.06 -21.60 19.28
C ALA A 577 10.79 -21.39 20.11
N GLU A 578 10.89 -20.70 21.23
CA GLU A 578 9.89 -20.72 22.30
C GLU A 578 8.53 -20.12 21.90
N ASN A 579 8.49 -19.34 20.81
CA ASN A 579 7.25 -18.83 20.21
C ASN A 579 6.52 -19.87 19.32
N VAL A 580 7.13 -21.03 19.09
CA VAL A 580 6.51 -22.20 18.45
C VAL A 580 5.97 -23.11 19.55
N HIS A 581 4.66 -23.26 19.59
CA HIS A 581 3.97 -23.92 20.68
C HIS A 581 3.54 -25.32 20.30
N VAL A 582 3.76 -26.28 21.19
CA VAL A 582 3.26 -27.65 21.04
C VAL A 582 1.79 -27.69 21.47
N ILE A 583 0.93 -28.06 20.53
CA ILE A 583 -0.51 -28.23 20.71
C ILE A 583 -0.88 -29.68 20.40
N GLY A 584 -1.66 -30.32 21.26
CA GLY A 584 -1.91 -31.75 21.08
C GLY A 584 -2.66 -32.41 22.22
N LYS A 585 -2.55 -33.74 22.25
CA LYS A 585 -3.07 -34.64 23.29
C LYS A 585 -2.18 -35.88 23.34
N GLY A 586 -1.90 -36.38 24.55
CA GLY A 586 -1.19 -37.63 24.79
C GLY A 586 0.33 -37.49 24.93
N PHE A 587 0.99 -38.65 25.10
CA PHE A 587 2.43 -38.76 25.30
C PHE A 587 3.21 -38.64 24.00
N LEU A 588 4.19 -37.73 23.97
CA LEU A 588 4.94 -37.38 22.75
C LEU A 588 6.30 -38.07 22.65
N GLY A 589 6.62 -39.00 23.56
CA GLY A 589 7.89 -39.72 23.60
C GLY A 589 8.84 -39.18 24.67
N GLU A 590 10.01 -39.81 24.76
CA GLU A 590 11.04 -39.46 25.76
C GLU A 590 11.64 -38.07 25.53
N ASP A 591 11.72 -37.64 24.27
CA ASP A 591 12.25 -36.34 23.88
C ASP A 591 11.50 -35.79 22.65
N HIS A 592 10.83 -34.65 22.84
CA HIS A 592 10.20 -33.89 21.76
C HIS A 592 10.89 -32.52 21.65
N TYR A 593 11.96 -32.46 20.86
CA TYR A 593 12.74 -31.23 20.62
C TYR A 593 13.28 -30.57 21.90
N GLY A 594 13.75 -31.37 22.86
CA GLY A 594 14.25 -30.93 24.17
C GLY A 594 13.20 -30.95 25.27
N LEU A 595 11.91 -31.14 24.95
CA LEU A 595 10.84 -31.33 25.93
C LEU A 595 10.80 -32.81 26.34
N LYS A 596 11.43 -33.13 27.47
CA LYS A 596 11.55 -34.51 27.96
C LYS A 596 10.24 -35.04 28.54
N ASN A 597 9.86 -36.25 28.15
CA ASN A 597 8.68 -36.99 28.64
C ASN A 597 7.37 -36.17 28.62
N LEU A 598 7.19 -35.31 27.62
CA LEU A 598 6.01 -34.44 27.52
C LEU A 598 4.75 -35.27 27.30
N ASN A 599 3.80 -35.19 28.24
CA ASN A 599 2.47 -35.78 28.12
C ASN A 599 1.41 -34.69 28.26
N ILE A 600 0.68 -34.43 27.17
CA ILE A 600 -0.39 -33.43 27.16
C ILE A 600 -1.67 -34.10 27.68
N THR A 601 -1.94 -33.93 28.97
CA THR A 601 -2.97 -34.69 29.70
C THR A 601 -4.39 -34.14 29.55
N LYS A 602 -4.56 -32.85 29.22
CA LYS A 602 -5.90 -32.29 28.98
C LYS A 602 -6.30 -32.46 27.52
N SER A 603 -7.46 -33.09 27.32
CA SER A 603 -7.96 -33.44 26.01
C SER A 603 -8.62 -32.26 25.29
N PHE A 604 -8.61 -32.39 23.96
CA PHE A 604 -9.73 -32.06 23.08
C PHE A 604 -11.06 -32.36 23.83
N SER A 605 -11.82 -31.30 24.18
CA SER A 605 -12.80 -31.36 25.27
C SER A 605 -14.23 -31.39 24.75
N TYR A 606 -14.69 -32.59 24.41
CA TYR A 606 -16.11 -32.94 24.27
C TYR A 606 -16.95 -32.52 25.49
N GLU A 607 -16.31 -32.35 26.65
CA GLU A 607 -16.90 -31.94 27.94
C GLU A 607 -17.32 -30.47 27.97
N ASN A 608 -16.74 -29.64 27.09
CA ASN A 608 -17.00 -28.21 27.03
C ASN A 608 -18.31 -27.85 26.33
N HIS A 609 -19.03 -28.81 25.77
CA HIS A 609 -20.34 -28.59 25.14
C HIS A 609 -21.49 -28.63 26.15
N HIS A 610 -22.58 -27.94 25.83
CA HIS A 610 -23.85 -28.08 26.52
C HIS A 610 -24.97 -28.55 25.56
N PRO A 611 -25.57 -29.74 25.76
CA PRO A 611 -25.18 -30.74 26.77
C PRO A 611 -23.80 -31.34 26.46
N THR A 612 -23.12 -31.80 27.51
CA THR A 612 -21.83 -32.51 27.36
C THR A 612 -22.05 -33.81 26.59
N LEU A 613 -21.16 -34.09 25.64
CA LEU A 613 -21.21 -35.36 24.91
C LEU A 613 -20.86 -36.52 25.84
N PRO A 614 -21.68 -37.60 25.91
CA PRO A 614 -21.34 -38.77 26.70
C PRO A 614 -20.03 -39.43 26.22
N LYS A 615 -19.20 -39.88 27.17
CA LYS A 615 -17.91 -40.51 26.85
C LYS A 615 -18.04 -41.75 25.97
N GLU A 616 -19.09 -42.55 26.20
CA GLU A 616 -19.38 -43.75 25.41
C GLU A 616 -19.69 -43.43 23.94
N GLU A 617 -20.39 -42.32 23.67
CA GLU A 617 -20.62 -41.87 22.28
C GLU A 617 -19.30 -41.48 21.61
N LEU A 618 -18.41 -40.78 22.33
CA LEU A 618 -17.07 -40.46 21.84
C LEU A 618 -16.27 -41.73 21.54
N GLU A 619 -16.26 -42.69 22.46
CA GLU A 619 -15.57 -43.98 22.32
C GLU A 619 -16.10 -44.80 21.13
N ASN A 620 -17.39 -44.66 20.79
CA ASN A 620 -18.00 -45.24 19.59
C ASN A 620 -17.77 -44.42 18.30
N GLY A 621 -16.93 -43.38 18.36
CA GLY A 621 -16.54 -42.57 17.22
C GLY A 621 -17.49 -41.42 16.87
N HIS A 622 -18.52 -41.14 17.68
CA HIS A 622 -19.38 -39.96 17.53
C HIS A 622 -18.74 -38.75 18.21
N THR A 623 -18.61 -37.65 17.50
CA THR A 623 -17.85 -36.48 17.98
C THR A 623 -18.48 -35.17 17.52
N ARG A 624 -17.93 -34.05 18.00
CA ARG A 624 -18.36 -32.69 17.67
C ARG A 624 -17.15 -31.82 17.37
N PHE A 625 -17.38 -30.69 16.71
CA PHE A 625 -16.36 -29.64 16.64
C PHE A 625 -16.14 -29.05 18.02
N GLN A 626 -14.90 -28.88 18.47
CA GLN A 626 -14.66 -28.26 19.77
C GLN A 626 -15.13 -26.82 19.85
N GLY A 627 -14.51 -25.95 19.05
CA GLY A 627 -14.61 -24.51 19.22
C GLY A 627 -14.09 -23.80 17.98
N TRP A 628 -15.00 -23.23 17.21
CA TRP A 628 -14.65 -22.44 16.04
C TRP A 628 -13.99 -21.13 16.46
N HIS A 629 -12.80 -20.87 15.95
CA HIS A 629 -12.05 -19.66 16.25
C HIS A 629 -11.08 -19.24 15.15
N PHE A 630 -10.65 -17.99 15.22
CA PHE A 630 -9.37 -17.55 14.67
C PHE A 630 -8.38 -17.32 15.81
N ASP A 631 -7.08 -17.40 15.50
CA ASP A 631 -6.04 -17.23 16.50
C ASP A 631 -5.93 -15.77 16.90
N ALA A 632 -6.19 -15.47 18.17
CA ALA A 632 -6.08 -14.12 18.69
C ALA A 632 -6.06 -14.13 20.22
N PRO A 633 -5.43 -13.13 20.85
CA PRO A 633 -5.69 -12.84 22.25
C PRO A 633 -7.01 -12.06 22.46
N LEU A 634 -7.44 -11.30 21.44
CA LEU A 634 -8.62 -10.40 21.47
C LEU A 634 -8.60 -9.35 22.58
N TYR A 635 -7.41 -9.12 23.13
CA TYR A 635 -7.11 -8.20 24.21
C TYR A 635 -5.66 -7.77 24.05
N SER A 636 -5.35 -6.48 24.27
CA SER A 636 -4.01 -5.89 24.14
C SER A 636 -3.44 -5.86 22.71
N ARG A 637 -3.23 -7.02 22.08
CA ARG A 637 -2.59 -7.16 20.76
C ARG A 637 -3.55 -7.60 19.66
N ASP A 638 -3.17 -7.29 18.43
CA ASP A 638 -3.96 -7.59 17.24
C ASP A 638 -3.68 -9.01 16.73
N PRO A 639 -4.71 -9.70 16.19
CA PRO A 639 -4.61 -11.07 15.69
C PRO A 639 -3.53 -11.21 14.62
N PRO A 640 -2.73 -12.30 14.59
CA PRO A 640 -1.84 -12.61 13.48
C PRO A 640 -2.58 -12.59 12.14
N ILE A 641 -1.90 -12.10 11.08
CA ILE A 641 -2.41 -12.20 9.70
C ILE A 641 -2.32 -13.66 9.22
N PHE A 642 -1.19 -14.32 9.51
CA PHE A 642 -0.95 -15.70 9.14
C PHE A 642 -0.68 -16.55 10.38
N THR A 643 -1.21 -17.77 10.38
CA THR A 643 -0.84 -18.82 11.33
C THR A 643 -0.26 -20.01 10.57
N ALA A 644 0.85 -20.52 11.10
CA ALA A 644 1.51 -21.74 10.64
C ALA A 644 1.31 -22.88 11.65
N PHE A 645 0.92 -24.06 11.16
CA PHE A 645 0.61 -25.23 12.00
C PHE A 645 1.19 -26.50 11.38
N ARG A 646 2.28 -26.99 11.95
CA ARG A 646 2.99 -28.18 11.46
C ARG A 646 2.45 -29.42 12.15
N VAL A 647 2.07 -30.41 11.36
CA VAL A 647 1.58 -31.69 11.86
C VAL A 647 2.78 -32.57 12.21
N ILE A 648 2.93 -32.92 13.49
CA ILE A 648 4.02 -33.80 13.96
C ILE A 648 3.53 -35.23 14.13
N LYS A 649 2.33 -35.40 14.69
CA LYS A 649 1.75 -36.71 14.95
C LYS A 649 0.23 -36.64 14.84
N LEU A 650 -0.35 -37.63 14.19
CA LEU A 650 -1.80 -37.81 14.05
C LEU A 650 -2.25 -39.11 14.74
N PRO A 651 -3.46 -39.11 15.31
CA PRO A 651 -4.04 -40.33 15.86
C PRO A 651 -4.38 -41.31 14.72
N LYS A 652 -4.34 -42.61 15.01
CA LYS A 652 -4.62 -43.70 14.08
C LYS A 652 -5.85 -44.47 14.55
N GLY A 653 -6.92 -44.43 13.75
CA GLY A 653 -8.16 -45.15 14.01
C GLY A 653 -9.17 -44.94 12.89
N PRO A 654 -10.35 -45.60 12.96
CA PRO A 654 -11.44 -45.37 12.03
C PRO A 654 -11.89 -43.90 11.97
N ASP A 655 -12.49 -43.52 10.84
CA ASP A 655 -13.15 -42.23 10.70
C ASP A 655 -14.17 -41.99 11.81
N VAL A 656 -14.15 -40.79 12.37
CA VAL A 656 -15.13 -40.32 13.35
C VAL A 656 -16.31 -39.66 12.65
N ASN A 657 -17.48 -39.73 13.27
CA ASN A 657 -18.70 -39.06 12.86
C ASN A 657 -18.84 -37.73 13.59
N ILE A 658 -18.59 -36.63 12.90
CA ILE A 658 -18.77 -35.28 13.44
C ILE A 658 -20.23 -34.88 13.26
N ALA A 659 -20.97 -34.77 14.36
CA ALA A 659 -22.36 -34.36 14.34
C ALA A 659 -22.55 -32.93 14.85
N TRP A 660 -23.55 -32.24 14.29
CA TRP A 660 -23.89 -30.88 14.72
C TRP A 660 -24.71 -30.86 16.01
N ASP A 661 -25.45 -31.93 16.29
CA ASP A 661 -26.26 -32.15 17.51
C ASP A 661 -27.11 -30.95 17.94
N ASN A 662 -27.61 -30.20 16.96
CA ASN A 662 -28.49 -29.03 17.14
C ASN A 662 -29.92 -29.28 16.62
N GLY A 663 -30.27 -30.55 16.38
CA GLY A 663 -31.56 -30.96 15.80
C GLY A 663 -31.63 -30.93 14.27
N SER A 664 -30.60 -30.47 13.57
CA SER A 664 -30.60 -30.42 12.09
C SER A 664 -30.43 -31.79 11.40
N GLY A 665 -29.96 -32.81 12.13
CA GLY A 665 -29.57 -34.10 11.55
C GLY A 665 -28.27 -34.08 10.73
N LEU A 666 -27.58 -32.93 10.66
CA LEU A 666 -26.33 -32.81 9.91
C LEU A 666 -25.18 -33.53 10.61
N SER A 667 -24.41 -34.28 9.81
CA SER A 667 -23.16 -34.92 10.22
C SER A 667 -22.18 -35.01 9.05
N MET A 668 -20.90 -35.23 9.34
CA MET A 668 -19.88 -35.54 8.35
C MET A 668 -18.81 -36.48 8.92
N ARG A 669 -18.19 -37.28 8.05
CA ARG A 669 -17.09 -38.18 8.41
C ARG A 669 -15.74 -37.50 8.21
N SER A 670 -14.78 -37.83 9.06
CA SER A 670 -13.39 -37.36 8.97
C SER A 670 -12.45 -38.36 9.62
N ALA A 671 -11.21 -38.42 9.14
CA ALA A 671 -10.14 -39.03 9.89
C ALA A 671 -10.01 -38.34 11.28
N PRO A 672 -9.57 -39.08 12.31
CA PRO A 672 -9.52 -38.55 13.67
C PRO A 672 -8.49 -37.43 13.81
N GLY A 673 -8.84 -36.42 14.59
CA GLY A 673 -7.89 -35.39 15.00
C GLY A 673 -7.46 -34.41 13.92
N LEU A 674 -8.15 -34.30 12.78
CA LEU A 674 -7.84 -33.27 11.78
C LEU A 674 -8.32 -31.86 12.21
N THR A 675 -7.97 -30.85 11.42
CA THR A 675 -8.22 -29.42 11.70
C THR A 675 -9.17 -28.82 10.65
N PRO A 676 -10.50 -28.79 10.86
CA PRO A 676 -11.44 -28.25 9.89
C PRO A 676 -11.45 -26.72 9.81
N PHE A 677 -11.76 -26.19 8.63
CA PHE A 677 -11.82 -24.76 8.31
C PHE A 677 -13.12 -24.36 7.60
N PHE A 678 -13.55 -23.11 7.77
CA PHE A 678 -14.47 -22.42 6.87
C PHE A 678 -13.97 -21.02 6.49
N CYS A 679 -14.41 -20.53 5.33
CA CYS A 679 -13.97 -19.26 4.75
C CYS A 679 -14.97 -18.12 5.05
N CYS A 680 -14.54 -17.15 5.84
CA CYS A 680 -15.34 -16.00 6.21
C CYS A 680 -15.56 -14.99 5.07
N SER A 681 -14.69 -15.00 4.04
CA SER A 681 -14.97 -14.26 2.80
C SER A 681 -16.15 -14.89 2.06
N GLN A 682 -16.20 -16.22 1.96
CA GLN A 682 -17.31 -16.90 1.30
C GLN A 682 -18.64 -16.70 2.06
N LEU A 683 -18.61 -16.69 3.40
CA LEU A 683 -19.77 -16.34 4.22
C LEU A 683 -20.30 -14.95 3.82
N TYR A 684 -19.41 -13.95 3.76
CA TYR A 684 -19.78 -12.58 3.43
C TYR A 684 -20.29 -12.42 1.98
N GLU A 685 -19.57 -12.99 1.02
CA GLU A 685 -19.82 -12.79 -0.42
C GLU A 685 -21.05 -13.56 -0.93
N GLU A 686 -21.30 -14.77 -0.42
CA GLU A 686 -22.30 -15.68 -1.01
C GLU A 686 -23.52 -15.94 -0.12
N LEU A 687 -23.40 -15.78 1.20
CA LEU A 687 -24.43 -16.22 2.16
C LEU A 687 -25.10 -15.07 2.91
N LEU A 688 -24.61 -13.84 2.75
CA LEU A 688 -25.28 -12.63 3.24
C LEU A 688 -26.08 -11.98 2.11
N THR A 689 -27.21 -11.35 2.46
CA THR A 689 -27.92 -10.47 1.53
C THR A 689 -27.19 -9.14 1.39
N GLU A 690 -27.58 -8.32 0.41
CA GLU A 690 -26.96 -6.99 0.23
C GLU A 690 -27.23 -6.07 1.43
N GLU A 691 -28.45 -6.13 1.98
CA GLU A 691 -28.84 -5.35 3.16
C GLU A 691 -28.04 -5.79 4.40
N GLU A 692 -27.78 -7.08 4.54
CA GLU A 692 -26.95 -7.60 5.62
C GLU A 692 -25.50 -7.16 5.46
N ARG A 693 -24.94 -7.25 4.24
CA ARG A 693 -23.58 -6.75 3.93
C ARG A 693 -23.46 -5.27 4.26
N GLU A 694 -24.42 -4.44 3.84
CA GLU A 694 -24.43 -3.02 4.16
C GLU A 694 -24.46 -2.78 5.68
N ALA A 695 -25.25 -3.55 6.44
CA ALA A 695 -25.29 -3.44 7.89
C ALA A 695 -23.96 -3.86 8.54
N VAL A 696 -23.40 -5.03 8.19
CA VAL A 696 -22.18 -5.55 8.84
C VAL A 696 -20.93 -4.76 8.43
N ASP A 697 -20.90 -4.17 7.23
CA ASP A 697 -19.82 -3.28 6.76
C ASP A 697 -19.68 -2.02 7.62
N ASN A 698 -20.79 -1.57 8.21
CA ASN A 698 -20.85 -0.36 9.03
C ASN A 698 -20.84 -0.66 10.54
N SER A 699 -20.85 -1.92 10.93
CA SER A 699 -20.99 -2.38 12.32
C SER A 699 -19.69 -2.93 12.91
N TRP A 700 -19.58 -2.95 14.24
CA TRP A 700 -18.40 -3.46 14.93
C TRP A 700 -18.74 -4.21 16.23
N VAL A 701 -17.77 -4.99 16.71
CA VAL A 701 -17.86 -5.79 17.93
C VAL A 701 -16.86 -5.26 18.97
N GLU A 702 -17.27 -5.26 20.23
CA GLU A 702 -16.40 -5.07 21.40
C GLU A 702 -16.26 -6.41 22.13
N TYR A 703 -15.01 -6.83 22.37
CA TYR A 703 -14.69 -8.05 23.09
C TYR A 703 -14.68 -7.83 24.61
N ALA A 704 -14.84 -8.90 25.38
CA ALA A 704 -14.65 -8.83 26.82
C ALA A 704 -13.17 -8.58 27.19
N ALA A 705 -12.92 -7.97 28.35
CA ALA A 705 -11.57 -7.94 28.92
C ALA A 705 -11.16 -9.37 29.28
N LEU A 706 -9.93 -9.77 28.94
CA LEU A 706 -9.43 -11.15 29.08
C LEU A 706 -10.48 -12.20 28.69
N PRO A 707 -10.90 -12.24 27.41
CA PRO A 707 -12.15 -12.90 27.01
C PRO A 707 -12.19 -14.40 27.33
N TYR A 708 -11.03 -15.07 27.36
CA TYR A 708 -10.92 -16.49 27.68
C TYR A 708 -10.99 -16.79 29.19
N GLU A 709 -10.68 -15.82 30.05
CA GLU A 709 -10.94 -15.92 31.48
C GLU A 709 -12.40 -15.55 31.77
N TRP A 710 -12.90 -14.50 31.11
CA TRP A 710 -14.29 -14.05 31.22
C TRP A 710 -15.29 -15.19 30.95
N ASN A 711 -15.06 -16.01 29.93
CA ASN A 711 -15.97 -17.10 29.56
C ASN A 711 -15.53 -18.50 30.06
N ARG A 712 -14.54 -18.60 30.97
CA ARG A 712 -13.93 -19.89 31.36
C ARG A 712 -14.89 -20.92 31.96
N ASN A 713 -16.00 -20.47 32.56
CA ASN A 713 -17.02 -21.32 33.17
C ASN A 713 -18.22 -21.59 32.23
N CYS A 714 -18.22 -21.01 31.02
CA CYS A 714 -19.28 -21.18 30.04
C CYS A 714 -19.04 -22.42 29.17
N LYS A 715 -20.14 -22.98 28.65
CA LYS A 715 -20.10 -24.13 27.72
C LYS A 715 -20.49 -23.70 26.31
N MET A 716 -19.92 -24.39 25.31
CA MET A 716 -20.16 -24.15 23.89
C MET A 716 -21.44 -24.84 23.40
N PHE A 717 -22.00 -24.35 22.29
CA PHE A 717 -23.04 -25.08 21.58
C PHE A 717 -22.49 -26.40 21.03
N PRO A 718 -23.31 -27.44 20.82
CA PRO A 718 -22.86 -28.71 20.24
C PRO A 718 -22.17 -28.59 18.88
N THR A 719 -22.47 -27.53 18.13
CA THR A 719 -21.81 -27.20 16.86
C THR A 719 -20.38 -26.64 17.01
N GLY A 720 -19.93 -26.38 18.24
CA GLY A 720 -18.67 -25.71 18.56
C GLY A 720 -18.66 -24.20 18.25
N LEU A 721 -19.76 -23.63 17.74
CA LEU A 721 -19.84 -22.21 17.36
C LEU A 721 -20.47 -21.39 18.48
N GLY A 722 -19.69 -20.54 19.13
CA GLY A 722 -20.16 -19.68 20.23
C GLY A 722 -20.38 -20.42 21.55
N ILE A 723 -20.93 -19.71 22.54
CA ILE A 723 -21.21 -20.24 23.89
C ILE A 723 -22.68 -20.05 24.26
N VAL A 724 -23.20 -20.98 25.05
CA VAL A 724 -24.58 -20.99 25.54
C VAL A 724 -24.74 -19.92 26.61
N SER A 725 -25.83 -19.14 26.56
CA SER A 725 -26.14 -18.14 27.58
C SER A 725 -26.66 -18.78 28.86
N GLN A 726 -25.73 -19.05 29.77
CA GLN A 726 -25.99 -19.66 31.08
C GLN A 726 -25.77 -18.71 32.25
N GLY A 727 -25.32 -17.47 32.00
CA GLY A 727 -24.98 -16.50 33.06
C GLY A 727 -23.80 -16.95 33.91
N LYS A 728 -22.83 -17.65 33.31
CA LYS A 728 -21.65 -18.22 34.00
C LYS A 728 -20.37 -17.44 33.70
N GLU A 729 -20.46 -16.37 32.94
CA GLU A 729 -19.36 -15.47 32.66
C GLU A 729 -18.90 -14.81 33.96
N LEU A 730 -17.60 -14.49 34.07
CA LEU A 730 -17.10 -13.71 35.20
C LEU A 730 -17.71 -12.31 35.18
N SER A 731 -18.05 -11.82 36.38
CA SER A 731 -18.45 -10.44 36.59
C SER A 731 -17.28 -9.48 36.39
N ASP A 732 -17.59 -8.19 36.16
CA ASP A 732 -16.55 -7.16 36.02
C ASP A 732 -15.68 -7.05 37.28
N ASN A 733 -16.25 -7.22 38.48
CA ASN A 733 -15.49 -7.23 39.75
C ASN A 733 -14.51 -8.40 39.85
N GLU A 734 -14.90 -9.58 39.37
CA GLU A 734 -14.00 -10.75 39.34
C GLU A 734 -12.86 -10.53 38.34
N LEU A 735 -13.13 -9.93 37.19
CA LEU A 735 -12.10 -9.57 36.21
C LEU A 735 -11.15 -8.50 36.76
N ASP A 736 -11.67 -7.46 37.42
CA ASP A 736 -10.87 -6.41 38.06
C ASP A 736 -9.91 -7.00 39.11
N SER A 737 -10.35 -8.02 39.86
CA SER A 737 -9.50 -8.73 40.82
C SER A 737 -8.32 -9.48 40.18
N ILE A 738 -8.41 -9.81 38.88
CA ILE A 738 -7.36 -10.46 38.09
C ILE A 738 -6.39 -9.41 37.50
N GLY A 739 -6.70 -8.11 37.61
CA GLY A 739 -5.86 -7.02 37.12
C GLY A 739 -6.10 -6.67 35.65
N VAL A 740 -7.37 -6.67 35.21
CA VAL A 740 -7.71 -6.21 33.86
C VAL A 740 -7.44 -4.71 33.67
N ASP A 741 -7.00 -4.37 32.47
CA ASP A 741 -6.87 -3.00 31.97
C ASP A 741 -7.89 -2.76 30.85
N ASN A 742 -8.91 -1.95 31.13
CA ASN A 742 -9.98 -1.67 30.18
C ASN A 742 -9.51 -0.92 28.93
N SER A 743 -8.35 -0.24 28.96
CA SER A 743 -7.78 0.42 27.78
C SER A 743 -7.26 -0.55 26.71
N LYS A 744 -7.06 -1.82 27.09
CA LYS A 744 -6.59 -2.90 26.20
C LYS A 744 -7.73 -3.68 25.55
N ILE A 745 -8.99 -3.39 25.88
CA ILE A 745 -10.14 -4.03 25.24
C ILE A 745 -10.13 -3.74 23.74
N LYS A 746 -10.30 -4.79 22.94
CA LYS A 746 -10.30 -4.67 21.49
C LYS A 746 -11.71 -4.44 20.96
N ARG A 747 -11.77 -3.57 19.95
CA ARG A 747 -12.95 -3.34 19.13
C ARG A 747 -12.55 -3.53 17.68
N TYR A 748 -13.21 -4.44 16.99
CA TYR A 748 -12.94 -4.71 15.59
C TYR A 748 -14.20 -4.55 14.75
N PRO A 749 -14.07 -4.08 13.50
CA PRO A 749 -15.15 -4.17 12.53
C PRO A 749 -15.68 -5.60 12.43
N MET A 750 -16.96 -5.79 12.13
CA MET A 750 -17.48 -7.14 11.87
C MET A 750 -16.96 -7.71 10.56
N VAL A 751 -16.70 -6.84 9.58
CA VAL A 751 -16.13 -7.19 8.28
C VAL A 751 -14.70 -6.68 8.20
N TRP A 752 -13.75 -7.57 7.96
CA TRP A 752 -12.34 -7.23 7.78
C TRP A 752 -12.00 -7.16 6.30
N VAL A 753 -11.31 -6.09 5.91
CA VAL A 753 -10.78 -5.89 4.56
C VAL A 753 -9.32 -6.29 4.58
N ASN A 754 -8.97 -7.32 3.80
CA ASN A 754 -7.58 -7.70 3.64
C ASN A 754 -6.81 -6.56 2.93
N PRO A 755 -5.69 -6.06 3.47
CA PRO A 755 -5.01 -4.87 2.95
C PRO A 755 -4.36 -5.07 1.59
N GLU A 756 -4.07 -6.31 1.19
CA GLU A 756 -3.40 -6.63 -0.08
C GLU A 756 -4.39 -7.01 -1.17
N THR A 757 -5.38 -7.84 -0.84
CA THR A 757 -6.36 -8.32 -1.82
C THR A 757 -7.61 -7.45 -1.90
N GLY A 758 -7.86 -6.60 -0.90
CA GLY A 758 -9.11 -5.83 -0.77
C GLY A 758 -10.34 -6.69 -0.47
N ARG A 759 -10.20 -8.02 -0.35
CA ARG A 759 -11.33 -8.93 -0.11
C ARG A 759 -11.89 -8.74 1.29
N LYS A 760 -13.22 -8.82 1.40
CA LYS A 760 -13.98 -8.65 2.64
C LYS A 760 -14.29 -10.00 3.28
N SER A 761 -14.20 -10.07 4.60
CA SER A 761 -14.52 -11.29 5.38
C SER A 761 -15.33 -10.95 6.62
N PHE A 762 -16.46 -11.63 6.85
CA PHE A 762 -17.19 -11.50 8.12
C PHE A 762 -16.43 -12.24 9.22
N GLN A 763 -15.53 -11.54 9.90
CA GLN A 763 -14.53 -12.13 10.80
C GLN A 763 -14.80 -11.72 12.25
N VAL A 764 -15.57 -12.54 12.97
CA VAL A 764 -15.98 -12.26 14.36
C VAL A 764 -15.86 -13.49 15.24
N GLN A 765 -15.15 -13.37 16.37
CA GLN A 765 -15.05 -14.41 17.38
C GLN A 765 -16.26 -14.38 18.35
N ALA A 766 -17.32 -15.12 18.03
CA ALA A 766 -18.60 -15.05 18.76
C ALA A 766 -18.54 -15.42 20.25
N ASN A 767 -17.68 -16.36 20.66
CA ASN A 767 -17.57 -16.76 22.07
C ASN A 767 -16.88 -15.69 22.97
N ALA A 768 -16.23 -14.69 22.38
CA ALA A 768 -15.52 -13.63 23.10
C ALA A 768 -16.24 -12.27 23.05
N ALA A 769 -17.29 -12.13 22.24
CA ALA A 769 -18.00 -10.87 22.03
C ALA A 769 -18.81 -10.47 23.28
N LYS A 770 -18.61 -9.25 23.76
CA LYS A 770 -19.33 -8.67 24.91
C LYS A 770 -20.43 -7.70 24.47
N LYS A 771 -20.19 -6.91 23.42
CA LYS A 771 -21.17 -5.94 22.89
C LYS A 771 -21.11 -5.84 21.37
N LEU A 772 -22.23 -5.51 20.75
CA LEU A 772 -22.32 -5.18 19.33
C LEU A 772 -22.76 -3.74 19.15
N TYR A 773 -22.26 -3.11 18.09
CA TYR A 773 -22.63 -1.77 17.66
C TYR A 773 -23.13 -1.90 16.22
N LEU A 774 -24.45 -1.86 16.06
CA LEU A 774 -25.11 -2.13 14.78
C LEU A 774 -25.64 -0.86 14.15
N ARG A 775 -25.35 -0.62 12.88
CA ARG A 775 -25.92 0.47 12.09
C ARG A 775 -25.94 0.12 10.61
N ARG A 776 -26.82 0.78 9.85
CA ARG A 776 -26.94 0.57 8.41
C ARG A 776 -25.99 1.44 7.61
N ARG A 777 -25.68 2.66 8.08
CA ARG A 777 -24.86 3.62 7.34
C ARG A 777 -23.77 4.24 8.22
N ALA A 778 -22.69 4.68 7.58
CA ALA A 778 -21.51 5.21 8.27
C ALA A 778 -21.77 6.48 9.10
N ASP A 779 -22.81 7.24 8.76
CA ASP A 779 -23.26 8.48 9.39
C ASP A 779 -24.33 8.26 10.47
N GLU A 780 -24.84 7.04 10.62
CA GLU A 780 -25.84 6.69 11.63
C GLU A 780 -25.19 6.38 12.99
N GLU A 781 -25.87 6.78 14.06
CA GLU A 781 -25.52 6.37 15.43
C GLU A 781 -25.84 4.87 15.62
N PRO A 782 -24.91 4.07 16.16
CA PRO A 782 -25.12 2.63 16.29
C PRO A 782 -26.15 2.28 17.38
N LYS A 783 -27.03 1.32 17.08
CA LYS A 783 -27.74 0.56 18.09
C LYS A 783 -26.74 -0.30 18.86
N VAL A 784 -26.56 -0.02 20.15
CA VAL A 784 -25.69 -0.80 21.03
C VAL A 784 -26.47 -1.97 21.63
N ILE A 785 -25.96 -3.19 21.44
CA ILE A 785 -26.50 -4.40 22.04
C ILE A 785 -25.54 -4.89 23.12
N THR A 786 -26.01 -4.93 24.36
CA THR A 786 -25.25 -5.37 25.54
C THR A 786 -25.78 -6.66 26.16
N GLU A 787 -27.02 -7.03 25.84
CA GLU A 787 -27.63 -8.26 26.33
C GLU A 787 -26.98 -9.47 25.65
N LEU A 788 -26.23 -10.26 26.41
CA LEU A 788 -25.37 -11.32 25.87
C LEU A 788 -26.14 -12.35 25.06
N SER A 789 -27.37 -12.66 25.45
CA SER A 789 -28.24 -13.56 24.69
C SER A 789 -28.58 -13.02 23.30
N GLU A 790 -28.78 -11.72 23.14
CA GLU A 790 -29.01 -11.05 21.85
C GLU A 790 -27.71 -10.94 21.04
N VAL A 791 -26.58 -10.56 21.68
CA VAL A 791 -25.25 -10.52 21.05
C VAL A 791 -24.90 -11.85 20.40
N ARG A 792 -25.07 -12.96 21.15
CA ARG A 792 -24.76 -14.31 20.68
C ARG A 792 -25.68 -14.75 19.56
N ARG A 793 -26.99 -14.53 19.72
CA ARG A 793 -27.98 -14.88 18.70
C ARG A 793 -27.65 -14.22 17.37
N PHE A 794 -27.40 -12.91 17.36
CA PHE A 794 -27.07 -12.18 16.14
C PHE A 794 -25.85 -12.77 15.41
N LEU A 795 -24.75 -13.02 16.13
CA LEU A 795 -23.52 -13.54 15.51
C LEU A 795 -23.69 -14.99 15.03
N ILE A 796 -24.34 -15.84 15.83
CA ILE A 796 -24.55 -17.25 15.51
C ILE A 796 -25.52 -17.41 14.32
N ASP A 797 -26.57 -16.59 14.22
CA ASP A 797 -27.52 -16.62 13.10
C ASP A 797 -26.85 -16.32 11.75
N ILE A 798 -25.81 -15.50 11.75
CA ILE A 798 -24.99 -15.21 10.57
C ILE A 798 -24.01 -16.36 10.32
N GLN A 799 -23.16 -16.68 11.31
CA GLN A 799 -22.06 -17.63 11.13
C GLN A 799 -22.53 -19.09 10.93
N SER A 800 -23.69 -19.48 11.45
CA SER A 800 -24.23 -20.83 11.27
C SER A 800 -24.61 -21.14 9.81
N ARG A 801 -24.77 -20.12 8.95
CA ARG A 801 -25.13 -20.30 7.53
C ARG A 801 -24.04 -21.02 6.74
N ILE A 802 -22.77 -20.75 7.06
CA ILE A 802 -21.62 -21.43 6.47
C ILE A 802 -21.27 -22.72 7.20
N LEU A 803 -21.79 -22.93 8.40
CA LEU A 803 -21.51 -24.12 9.20
C LEU A 803 -22.36 -25.31 8.73
N LYS A 804 -22.11 -25.79 7.51
CA LYS A 804 -22.74 -26.96 6.90
C LYS A 804 -21.69 -27.84 6.20
N PRO A 805 -21.89 -29.18 6.11
CA PRO A 805 -20.90 -30.09 5.55
C PRO A 805 -20.32 -29.68 4.19
N GLU A 806 -21.12 -29.05 3.32
CA GLU A 806 -20.70 -28.62 2.00
C GLU A 806 -19.74 -27.42 1.99
N TYR A 807 -19.69 -26.62 3.05
CA TYR A 807 -18.83 -25.43 3.19
C TYR A 807 -17.64 -25.63 4.13
N ILE A 808 -17.56 -26.78 4.80
CA ILE A 808 -16.41 -27.12 5.65
C ILE A 808 -15.35 -27.87 4.85
N LEU A 809 -14.14 -27.34 4.89
CA LEU A 809 -12.94 -27.99 4.39
C LEU A 809 -12.26 -28.72 5.55
N VAL A 810 -12.13 -30.04 5.42
CA VAL A 810 -11.22 -30.82 6.26
C VAL A 810 -9.98 -31.08 5.41
N PRO A 811 -8.85 -30.40 5.70
CA PRO A 811 -7.64 -30.54 4.90
C PRO A 811 -7.10 -31.98 4.98
N PRO A 812 -6.65 -32.56 3.85
CA PRO A 812 -6.01 -33.88 3.82
C PRO A 812 -4.54 -33.77 4.29
N GLU A 813 -4.37 -33.36 5.54
CA GLU A 813 -3.08 -33.15 6.19
C GLU A 813 -2.46 -34.48 6.66
N GLU A 814 -1.17 -34.66 6.43
CA GLU A 814 -0.39 -35.82 6.84
C GLU A 814 0.68 -35.43 7.87
N GLU A 815 1.22 -36.40 8.59
CA GLU A 815 2.38 -36.18 9.46
C GLU A 815 3.55 -35.61 8.63
N GLY A 816 4.14 -34.52 9.10
CA GLY A 816 5.19 -33.81 8.39
C GLY A 816 4.72 -32.61 7.57
N ASP A 817 3.42 -32.45 7.31
CA ASP A 817 2.92 -31.29 6.58
C ASP A 817 2.93 -30.00 7.41
N LEU A 818 3.03 -28.85 6.74
CA LEU A 818 2.82 -27.53 7.33
C LEU A 818 1.58 -26.86 6.73
N LEU A 819 0.56 -26.65 7.55
CA LEU A 819 -0.56 -25.79 7.21
C LEU A 819 -0.18 -24.33 7.41
N LEU A 820 -0.55 -23.49 6.45
CA LEU A 820 -0.41 -22.04 6.55
C LEU A 820 -1.71 -21.40 6.03
N TRP A 821 -2.35 -20.55 6.83
CA TRP A 821 -3.61 -19.91 6.45
C TRP A 821 -3.65 -18.42 6.75
N ASP A 822 -4.54 -17.74 6.03
CA ASP A 822 -4.98 -16.38 6.30
C ASP A 822 -5.94 -16.40 7.49
N ASN A 823 -5.42 -16.06 8.66
CA ASN A 823 -6.14 -16.04 9.92
C ASN A 823 -7.17 -14.89 9.99
N TRP A 824 -7.15 -13.96 9.04
CA TRP A 824 -8.09 -12.84 8.95
C TRP A 824 -9.31 -13.14 8.07
N SER A 825 -9.32 -14.26 7.35
CA SER A 825 -10.42 -14.66 6.47
C SER A 825 -10.93 -16.08 6.71
N THR A 826 -10.36 -16.79 7.68
CA THR A 826 -10.75 -18.17 7.99
C THR A 826 -11.08 -18.31 9.48
N MET A 827 -11.89 -19.31 9.77
CA MET A 827 -12.12 -19.85 11.11
C MET A 827 -11.78 -21.33 11.07
N HIS A 828 -11.20 -21.82 12.15
CA HIS A 828 -10.79 -23.20 12.27
C HIS A 828 -11.20 -23.80 13.61
N THR A 829 -11.21 -25.13 13.65
CA THR A 829 -11.56 -25.90 14.86
C THR A 829 -10.76 -27.19 14.89
N ARG A 830 -11.01 -28.03 15.89
CA ARG A 830 -10.40 -29.35 16.03
C ARG A 830 -11.49 -30.40 16.16
N VAL A 831 -11.22 -31.57 15.59
CA VAL A 831 -12.08 -32.75 15.71
C VAL A 831 -11.61 -33.58 16.90
N ASP A 832 -12.54 -33.88 17.81
CA ASP A 832 -12.31 -34.78 18.94
C ASP A 832 -12.31 -36.25 18.51
N TYR A 833 -11.62 -37.10 19.27
CA TYR A 833 -11.49 -38.53 18.95
C TYR A 833 -11.20 -39.39 20.20
N PRO A 834 -11.52 -40.70 20.14
CA PRO A 834 -11.19 -41.68 21.19
C PRO A 834 -9.71 -41.63 21.63
N ALA A 835 -9.46 -41.74 22.93
CA ALA A 835 -8.10 -41.61 23.46
C ALA A 835 -7.16 -42.76 23.05
N ASP A 836 -7.72 -43.94 22.77
CA ASP A 836 -7.01 -45.14 22.33
C ASP A 836 -6.49 -45.05 20.89
N TYR A 837 -6.98 -44.09 20.08
CA TYR A 837 -6.45 -43.83 18.73
C TYR A 837 -5.04 -43.21 18.78
N GLY A 838 -4.51 -42.88 19.96
CA GLY A 838 -3.15 -42.41 20.15
C GLY A 838 -3.02 -40.89 20.19
N PRO A 839 -1.77 -40.38 20.26
CA PRO A 839 -1.53 -38.96 20.48
C PRO A 839 -1.67 -38.11 19.20
N LYS A 840 -2.01 -36.84 19.38
CA LYS A 840 -1.84 -35.78 18.36
C LYS A 840 -0.80 -34.79 18.84
N ALA A 841 0.07 -34.35 17.96
CA ALA A 841 1.01 -33.26 18.23
C ALA A 841 1.18 -32.38 17.00
N CYS A 842 1.13 -31.08 17.23
CA CYS A 842 1.36 -30.07 16.21
C CYS A 842 2.20 -28.93 16.79
N HIS A 843 2.99 -28.29 15.94
CA HIS A 843 3.71 -27.05 16.26
C HIS A 843 2.94 -25.87 15.67
N GLN A 844 2.44 -24.97 16.52
CA GLN A 844 1.72 -23.76 16.10
C GLN A 844 2.59 -22.52 16.28
N ALA A 845 2.61 -21.65 15.27
CA ALA A 845 3.29 -20.38 15.29
C ALA A 845 2.43 -19.29 14.65
N GLY A 846 2.35 -18.13 15.30
CA GLY A 846 1.66 -16.95 14.80
C GLY A 846 2.22 -15.71 15.50
N LYS A 847 2.54 -14.67 14.71
CA LYS A 847 3.06 -13.41 15.21
C LYS A 847 1.96 -12.37 15.19
N ASN A 848 1.74 -11.68 16.31
CA ASN A 848 0.74 -10.61 16.39
C ASN A 848 0.98 -9.56 15.28
N ALA A 849 -0.10 -9.14 14.61
CA ALA A 849 0.01 -8.34 13.39
C ALA A 849 0.62 -6.95 13.63
N SER A 850 1.32 -6.44 12.60
CA SER A 850 1.80 -5.05 12.53
C SER A 850 0.69 -4.02 12.39
N VAL A 851 -0.49 -4.48 11.96
CA VAL A 851 -1.65 -3.65 11.65
C VAL A 851 -2.90 -4.23 12.32
N SER A 852 -3.77 -3.34 12.81
CA SER A 852 -5.06 -3.75 13.35
C SER A 852 -6.06 -4.06 12.23
N PRO A 853 -7.02 -4.98 12.43
CA PRO A 853 -8.10 -5.22 11.48
C PRO A 853 -8.85 -3.94 11.09
N LYS A 854 -9.01 -3.71 9.79
CA LYS A 854 -9.76 -2.57 9.23
C LYS A 854 -10.98 -3.08 8.48
N GLY A 855 -12.06 -2.31 8.54
CA GLY A 855 -13.31 -2.61 7.85
C GLY A 855 -13.58 -1.63 6.72
N PRO A 856 -14.64 -1.84 5.93
CA PRO A 856 -15.04 -0.94 4.85
C PRO A 856 -15.37 0.46 5.35
N THR A 857 -15.95 0.53 6.55
CA THR A 857 -16.22 1.77 7.27
C THR A 857 -15.39 1.82 8.55
N SER A 858 -14.83 2.99 8.85
CA SER A 858 -14.06 3.24 10.07
C SER A 858 -14.96 3.27 11.32
N ILE A 859 -14.47 2.68 12.42
CA ILE A 859 -15.10 2.83 13.74
C ILE A 859 -14.94 4.28 14.21
N PRO A 860 -16.01 4.97 14.66
CA PRO A 860 -15.93 6.35 15.15
C PRO A 860 -14.93 6.53 16.30
N ARG A 861 -14.19 7.65 16.30
CA ARG A 861 -13.20 7.99 17.35
C ARG A 861 -13.81 8.22 18.75
N SER A 862 -15.10 8.56 18.84
CA SER A 862 -15.84 8.61 20.12
C SER A 862 -15.99 7.22 20.74
N ALA A 863 -16.24 6.22 19.87
CA ALA A 863 -16.05 4.78 20.05
C ALA A 863 -14.75 4.48 20.83
N THR A 864 -13.66 4.62 20.08
CA THR A 864 -12.29 4.98 20.47
C THR A 864 -11.91 5.17 21.94
N ARG A 865 -12.47 6.24 22.53
CA ARG A 865 -11.85 7.05 23.60
C ARG A 865 -12.42 6.86 25.00
N GLN A 866 -13.49 6.08 25.19
CA GLN A 866 -14.28 6.11 26.43
C GLN A 866 -13.56 5.72 27.74
N PHE A 867 -12.28 5.29 27.72
CA PHE A 867 -11.52 4.97 28.94
C PHE A 867 -10.17 5.70 29.09
N ALA A 868 -9.72 6.46 28.09
CA ALA A 868 -8.43 7.17 28.18
C ALA A 868 -8.50 8.43 29.06
N ASP A 869 -9.66 9.08 29.14
CA ASP A 869 -9.82 10.34 29.87
C ASP A 869 -10.16 10.14 31.37
N ALA A 870 -10.75 8.99 31.76
CA ALA A 870 -11.02 8.68 33.16
C ALA A 870 -9.73 8.47 33.99
N ALA A 871 -8.69 7.91 33.38
CA ALA A 871 -7.37 7.75 34.01
C ALA A 871 -6.61 9.09 34.16
N ARG A 872 -6.91 10.10 33.33
CA ARG A 872 -6.33 11.45 33.46
C ARG A 872 -7.06 12.33 34.48
N ILE A 873 -8.37 12.12 34.68
CA ILE A 873 -9.15 12.90 35.63
C ILE A 873 -9.04 12.30 37.06
N GLY A 874 -8.94 10.98 37.20
CA GLY A 874 -8.69 10.32 38.49
C GLY A 874 -7.27 10.52 39.06
N GLY A 875 -6.27 10.70 38.20
CA GLY A 875 -4.87 10.95 38.60
C GLY A 875 -4.56 12.39 39.02
N VAL A 876 -5.45 13.35 38.73
CA VAL A 876 -5.27 14.77 39.08
C VAL A 876 -6.00 15.15 40.37
N LEU A 877 -6.94 14.33 40.85
CA LEU A 877 -7.67 14.56 42.11
C LEU A 877 -7.20 13.69 43.30
N GLY A 878 -6.27 12.75 43.09
CA GLY A 878 -5.73 11.88 44.14
C GLY A 878 -4.34 12.26 44.71
N LYS A 879 -3.73 13.35 44.25
CA LYS A 879 -2.38 13.79 44.69
C LYS A 879 -2.31 15.22 45.26
N ALA A 880 -3.43 15.77 45.69
CA ALA A 880 -3.49 17.08 46.35
C ALA A 880 -4.16 16.97 47.73
N SER A 881 -3.67 16.07 48.59
CA SER A 881 -4.15 15.94 49.98
C SER A 881 -3.21 15.05 50.80
N SER A 882 -1.95 15.45 50.97
CA SER A 882 -1.08 15.09 52.11
C SER A 882 0.38 15.45 51.83
N SER A 883 0.73 16.70 52.10
CA SER A 883 2.05 17.13 52.64
C SER A 883 2.13 18.65 52.59
N GLN A 884 1.29 19.29 53.40
CA GLN A 884 1.71 20.53 54.04
C GLN A 884 2.94 20.22 54.91
N HIS A 885 4.04 20.95 54.71
CA HIS A 885 4.90 21.57 55.75
C HIS A 885 6.33 21.76 55.21
N GLY A 886 6.69 23.00 54.87
CA GLY A 886 8.07 23.39 54.59
C GLY A 886 8.22 24.65 53.74
N LEU A 887 8.10 25.82 54.39
CA LEU A 887 8.70 27.14 54.07
C LEU A 887 8.65 27.63 52.60
N LEU A 888 7.84 28.62 52.20
CA LEU A 888 7.87 30.06 52.54
C LEU A 888 9.26 30.74 52.41
N ALA A 889 9.27 31.78 51.57
CA ALA A 889 10.22 32.91 51.46
C ALA A 889 11.44 32.77 50.52
N ALA A 890 11.36 33.36 49.33
CA ALA A 890 11.93 34.70 49.07
C ALA A 890 11.76 35.08 47.58
N VAL A 891 11.06 36.20 47.36
CA VAL A 891 10.84 36.87 46.08
C VAL A 891 11.93 37.92 45.90
N HIS A 892 12.62 37.90 44.75
CA HIS A 892 12.86 39.09 43.93
C HIS A 892 13.25 38.73 42.50
#